data_AF-A0A939UTG9-F1
#
_entry.id   AF-A0A939UTG9-F1
#
_cell.length_a   1.000
_cell.length_b   1.000
_cell.length_c   1.000
_cell.angle_alpha   90.00
_cell.angle_beta   90.00
_cell.angle_gamma   90.00
#
_symmetry.space_group_name_H-M   'P 1'
#
loop_
_entity.id
_entity.type
_entity.pdbx_description
1 polymer ?
#
loop_
_entity_poly.entity_id
_entity_poly.type
_entity_poly.pdbx_seq_one_letter_code
_entity_poly.pdbx_strand_id
1 'polypeptide(L)'
;MLFANDYNDRRVHIDETQSNQEYYCPSCGAPLVVKKGEIRQHHFAHKSNHVCNDTWERAGRQGYDISPWHNDWQNLFPRDNQEVRLHLGEVCHRADVLVDRTVVEFQHSILSPTVFDDRNNFYLNLGYKVVWLFDISDIYKEGKISYHKEGESCLFYWSNPKRTFLAYDINKGDIELFLHIAEGGKEAIYHVTGASDRGFEEFSTGLPLTRDKFLEYVGLKNGACAEPYREDVEKNRQFEEFCSKYGIDLSKQQERALLAVEGANLLLAVPGSGKTTVLINRIGHMVINKGIQPESILAITYTRNAAEEMRQRFSDRFGKELGNRIDFRTINSLCNDIYLSFCTKEGKQVRRLISKESERRKILAGVYKRFRHDNATENEKIQLGQYIGCIKNLMLEEDQIIELEDEYPQLNNMYKAYEDFLRQTNLMDYDDQMAFAYALLAKRPAVLEEIRSKYYYICVDEAQDTSKIQHAIIRMIAYGQSLFMVGDEDQSIYGFRAAFPRAMLNFRYDYVNPYILRMERNYRSTTQIVELAQRFISKNKGRYTKEMVADRGNGEPIELIRAASRKEQYDKLIEIARYRNRETAFLFRDNESSVVLIDLLLRNGISFKLKKPEMNFFGMRTIKRILDCLKRLNWAENPVDAIDRAYAKCYPGRDLERDSRLEVLKMLASEENNLKSFLDRVAVIENVIRNGSDASEANALILSTIHSSKGLEYDHVCLVDVYDGRFPSSKTNPFSHSKDDPSGEQEERRLFYVGMTRAKNKLTLFSIADKRSVYIEELYPEVRAEHEAMERKKAEEERKRREAERLQQKKEKDERRKRELEEWRIAHEKLIREEEERRRIEEEQAKRKKEQERLKEENKRKQDEAACHEEIKIIIDDQSTVAYDRSGRRWVKCERCGEIKLAEEFAWYGGQGKSNLGVCRDCSRKKH
;
A
#
# COMPACT_ATOMS: atom_id res chain seq x y z
N MET A 1 -8.01 51.01 44.62
CA MET A 1 -9.03 50.28 43.84
C MET A 1 -8.71 48.80 44.00
N LEU A 2 -9.56 48.05 44.70
CA LEU A 2 -9.36 46.62 44.87
C LEU A 2 -10.22 45.94 43.83
N PHE A 3 -9.63 45.08 43.02
CA PHE A 3 -10.42 44.31 42.08
C PHE A 3 -10.72 42.95 42.69
N ALA A 4 -11.93 42.44 42.51
CA ALA A 4 -12.27 41.09 42.93
C ALA A 4 -11.57 40.11 41.97
N ASN A 5 -10.60 39.32 42.43
CA ASN A 5 -9.95 38.33 41.57
C ASN A 5 -9.48 37.13 42.37
N ASP A 6 -9.54 35.95 41.76
CA ASP A 6 -9.11 34.68 42.32
C ASP A 6 -7.69 34.33 41.79
N TYR A 7 -6.68 34.97 42.40
CA TYR A 7 -5.23 34.81 42.19
C TYR A 7 -4.42 35.75 41.25
N ASN A 8 -3.32 36.22 41.88
CA ASN A 8 -2.08 36.93 41.51
C ASN A 8 -2.11 38.19 40.63
N ASP A 9 -2.52 39.32 41.24
CA ASP A 9 -1.94 40.67 40.97
C ASP A 9 -2.40 41.74 42.01
N ARG A 10 -1.96 41.61 43.28
CA ARG A 10 -2.31 42.50 44.42
C ARG A 10 -3.82 42.71 44.68
N ARG A 11 -4.60 41.63 44.88
CA ARG A 11 -6.08 41.67 45.01
C ARG A 11 -6.62 40.66 46.06
N VAL A 12 -7.83 40.93 46.57
CA VAL A 12 -8.49 40.36 47.78
C VAL A 12 -9.27 39.08 47.47
N HIS A 13 -9.07 38.02 48.27
CA HIS A 13 -9.79 36.75 48.16
C HIS A 13 -11.26 36.88 48.59
N ILE A 14 -12.15 36.01 48.10
CA ILE A 14 -13.60 36.06 48.41
C ILE A 14 -13.91 35.91 49.91
N ASP A 15 -13.10 35.09 50.59
CA ASP A 15 -13.13 34.90 52.05
C ASP A 15 -12.52 36.07 52.84
N GLU A 16 -11.85 37.00 52.14
CA GLU A 16 -11.21 38.20 52.73
C GLU A 16 -12.06 39.47 52.52
N THR A 17 -13.29 39.32 52.03
CA THR A 17 -14.16 40.46 51.70
C THR A 17 -14.72 41.15 52.95
N GLN A 18 -14.78 42.49 52.92
CA GLN A 18 -15.34 43.31 53.99
C GLN A 18 -16.55 44.09 53.48
N SER A 19 -17.63 44.12 54.28
CA SER A 19 -18.94 44.69 53.89
C SER A 19 -18.92 46.18 53.48
N ASN A 20 -17.84 46.92 53.80
CA ASN A 20 -17.72 48.36 53.56
C ASN A 20 -16.65 48.72 52.51
N GLN A 21 -16.20 47.76 51.71
CA GLN A 21 -15.12 47.96 50.73
C GLN A 21 -15.66 47.86 49.30
N GLU A 22 -15.21 48.76 48.41
CA GLU A 22 -15.58 48.73 47.00
C GLU A 22 -14.64 47.83 46.19
N TYR A 23 -15.24 46.94 45.41
CA TYR A 23 -14.53 46.00 44.56
C TYR A 23 -14.83 46.27 43.07
N TYR A 24 -13.89 45.95 42.19
CA TYR A 24 -13.97 46.24 40.76
C TYR A 24 -13.69 44.98 39.91
N CYS A 25 -14.34 44.86 38.76
CA CYS A 25 -14.20 43.71 37.87
C CYS A 25 -12.83 43.74 37.18
N PRO A 26 -12.05 42.64 37.22
CA PRO A 26 -10.74 42.57 36.60
C PRO A 26 -10.79 42.59 35.07
N SER A 27 -11.88 42.10 34.46
CA SER A 27 -12.03 42.03 33.00
C SER A 27 -12.47 43.35 32.36
N CYS A 28 -13.39 44.08 32.98
CA CYS A 28 -13.98 45.29 32.38
C CYS A 28 -13.77 46.57 33.20
N GLY A 29 -13.22 46.47 34.41
CA GLY A 29 -12.99 47.61 35.31
C GLY A 29 -14.24 48.17 35.99
N ALA A 30 -15.42 47.57 35.80
CA ALA A 30 -16.67 48.07 36.39
C ALA A 30 -16.79 47.74 37.90
N PRO A 31 -17.39 48.61 38.72
CA PRO A 31 -17.62 48.33 40.13
C PRO A 31 -18.57 47.14 40.34
N LEU A 32 -18.20 46.27 41.28
CA LEU A 32 -18.90 45.04 41.65
C LEU A 32 -19.67 45.22 42.96
N VAL A 33 -20.75 44.47 43.11
CA VAL A 33 -21.57 44.39 44.32
C VAL A 33 -21.25 43.09 45.05
N VAL A 34 -20.99 43.17 46.35
CA VAL A 34 -20.81 42.00 47.22
C VAL A 34 -22.18 41.36 47.51
N LYS A 35 -22.32 40.06 47.27
CA LYS A 35 -23.52 39.25 47.54
C LYS A 35 -23.20 38.21 48.60
N LYS A 36 -24.18 37.76 49.40
CA LYS A 36 -24.05 36.60 50.30
C LYS A 36 -24.57 35.35 49.58
N GLY A 37 -23.77 34.29 49.49
CA GLY A 37 -24.18 33.00 48.95
C GLY A 37 -23.25 31.86 49.37
N GLU A 38 -23.77 30.62 49.43
CA GLU A 38 -23.01 29.44 49.88
C GLU A 38 -22.04 28.89 48.83
N ILE A 39 -22.09 29.39 47.59
CA ILE A 39 -21.29 28.90 46.46
C ILE A 39 -20.26 29.96 46.06
N ARG A 40 -19.00 29.54 45.88
CA ARG A 40 -17.81 30.38 45.58
C ARG A 40 -18.05 31.42 44.47
N GLN A 41 -18.90 31.14 43.48
CA GLN A 41 -19.12 32.01 42.33
C GLN A 41 -20.09 33.19 42.55
N HIS A 42 -20.72 33.30 43.73
CA HIS A 42 -21.86 34.22 43.93
C HIS A 42 -21.61 35.40 44.85
N HIS A 43 -20.37 35.67 45.30
CA HIS A 43 -20.12 36.82 46.17
C HIS A 43 -19.87 38.14 45.45
N PHE A 44 -19.59 38.15 44.14
CA PHE A 44 -19.45 39.38 43.38
C PHE A 44 -20.37 39.37 42.16
N ALA A 45 -21.05 40.48 41.89
CA ALA A 45 -21.85 40.64 40.69
C ALA A 45 -21.71 42.06 40.13
N HIS A 46 -21.76 42.20 38.80
CA HIS A 46 -21.91 43.53 38.22
C HIS A 46 -23.22 44.18 38.67
N LYS A 47 -23.23 45.51 38.78
CA LYS A 47 -24.49 46.26 38.86
C LYS A 47 -25.34 45.92 37.63
N SER A 48 -26.66 45.85 37.79
CA SER A 48 -27.60 45.49 36.74
C SER A 48 -27.33 46.27 35.43
N ASN A 49 -27.28 45.55 34.30
CA ASN A 49 -27.07 46.04 32.92
C ASN A 49 -25.63 46.23 32.42
N HIS A 50 -24.61 45.68 33.09
CA HIS A 50 -23.24 45.65 32.55
C HIS A 50 -22.96 44.39 31.72
N VAL A 51 -22.29 44.51 30.57
CA VAL A 51 -21.88 43.37 29.72
C VAL A 51 -20.37 43.21 29.81
N CYS A 52 -19.94 42.10 30.41
CA CYS A 52 -18.52 41.79 30.59
C CYS A 52 -17.98 40.87 29.48
N ASN A 53 -16.68 40.98 29.18
CA ASN A 53 -15.94 40.03 28.34
C ASN A 53 -15.48 38.78 29.10
N ASP A 54 -15.75 38.70 30.41
CA ASP A 54 -15.55 37.49 31.19
C ASP A 54 -16.51 36.39 30.71
N THR A 55 -15.95 35.27 30.24
CA THR A 55 -16.70 34.13 29.69
C THR A 55 -17.65 33.49 30.71
N TRP A 56 -17.41 33.74 32.00
CA TRP A 56 -18.26 33.31 33.12
C TRP A 56 -19.68 33.87 33.10
N GLU A 57 -19.86 35.12 32.67
CA GLU A 57 -21.20 35.76 32.66
C GLU A 57 -21.94 35.49 31.34
N ARG A 58 -21.21 35.27 30.23
CA ARG A 58 -21.79 34.92 28.92
C ARG A 58 -22.32 33.48 28.87
N ALA A 59 -21.73 32.56 29.63
CA ALA A 59 -22.26 31.22 29.85
C ALA A 59 -23.41 31.24 30.86
N GLY A 60 -24.46 32.04 30.60
CA GLY A 60 -25.53 32.28 31.56
C GLY A 60 -26.14 31.00 32.13
N ARG A 61 -26.11 30.83 33.45
CA ARG A 61 -26.81 29.83 34.32
C ARG A 61 -26.84 28.34 33.89
N GLN A 62 -26.34 27.93 32.72
CA GLN A 62 -26.54 26.59 32.14
C GLN A 62 -25.25 25.95 31.62
N GLY A 63 -24.08 26.59 31.75
CA GLY A 63 -22.86 26.17 31.05
C GLY A 63 -21.73 25.61 31.90
N TYR A 64 -21.73 25.75 33.22
CA TYR A 64 -20.62 25.34 34.09
C TYR A 64 -21.14 24.60 35.32
N ASP A 65 -20.51 23.48 35.66
CA ASP A 65 -20.93 22.66 36.80
C ASP A 65 -20.31 23.16 38.10
N ILE A 66 -21.16 23.50 39.05
CA ILE A 66 -20.75 23.92 40.41
C ILE A 66 -21.44 23.08 41.48
N SER A 67 -21.85 21.87 41.12
CA SER A 67 -22.48 20.93 42.04
C SER A 67 -21.58 20.63 43.25
N PRO A 68 -22.15 20.21 44.39
CA PRO A 68 -21.37 19.74 45.52
C PRO A 68 -20.35 18.65 45.11
N TRP A 69 -20.75 17.73 44.23
CA TRP A 69 -19.88 16.69 43.69
C TRP A 69 -18.66 17.28 42.96
N HIS A 70 -18.87 18.27 42.09
CA HIS A 70 -17.78 18.95 41.37
C HIS A 70 -16.78 19.58 42.37
N ASN A 71 -17.29 20.32 43.35
CA ASN A 71 -16.45 20.98 44.34
C ASN A 71 -15.68 19.96 45.20
N ASP A 72 -16.30 18.83 45.57
CA ASP A 72 -15.65 17.79 46.36
C ASP A 72 -14.43 17.21 45.64
N TRP A 73 -14.50 17.01 44.32
CA TRP A 73 -13.37 16.55 43.51
C TRP A 73 -12.30 17.62 43.31
N GLN A 74 -12.70 18.85 42.98
CA GLN A 74 -11.77 19.96 42.78
C GLN A 74 -10.98 20.27 44.07
N ASN A 75 -11.62 20.21 45.23
CA ASN A 75 -11.02 20.51 46.54
C ASN A 75 -9.96 19.50 47.00
N LEU A 76 -9.80 18.36 46.30
CA LEU A 76 -8.73 17.40 46.58
C LEU A 76 -7.35 17.92 46.17
N PHE A 77 -7.29 18.93 45.30
CA PHE A 77 -6.04 19.47 44.76
C PHE A 77 -5.57 20.70 45.56
N PRO A 78 -4.26 21.04 45.52
CA PRO A 78 -3.76 22.29 46.10
C PRO A 78 -4.47 23.51 45.50
N ARG A 79 -4.63 24.58 46.29
CA ARG A 79 -5.36 25.79 45.87
C ARG A 79 -4.82 26.41 44.59
N ASP A 80 -3.49 26.46 44.44
CA ASP A 80 -2.85 27.05 43.26
C ASP A 80 -3.15 26.26 41.97
N ASN A 81 -3.57 25.01 42.08
CA ASN A 81 -3.94 24.15 40.96
C ASN A 81 -5.43 24.21 40.60
N GLN A 82 -6.26 24.82 41.44
CA GLN A 82 -7.70 24.92 41.21
C GLN A 82 -8.00 26.13 40.34
N GLU A 83 -9.02 26.03 39.48
CA GLU A 83 -9.63 27.17 38.81
C GLU A 83 -8.64 28.01 37.96
N VAL A 84 -7.67 27.36 37.32
CA VAL A 84 -6.57 28.03 36.62
C VAL A 84 -7.03 28.63 35.29
N ARG A 85 -6.80 29.93 35.12
CA ARG A 85 -7.11 30.65 33.87
C ARG A 85 -5.99 30.50 32.85
N LEU A 86 -6.39 30.21 31.61
CA LEU A 86 -5.53 30.05 30.45
C LEU A 86 -6.00 30.97 29.33
N HIS A 87 -5.05 31.47 28.54
CA HIS A 87 -5.31 32.42 27.45
C HIS A 87 -4.71 31.94 26.13
N LEU A 88 -5.45 32.10 25.04
CA LEU A 88 -4.97 31.92 23.67
C LEU A 88 -5.49 33.08 22.81
N GLY A 89 -4.65 34.11 22.62
CA GLY A 89 -5.08 35.35 21.99
C GLY A 89 -6.11 36.06 22.87
N GLU A 90 -7.30 36.33 22.32
CA GLU A 90 -8.41 36.95 23.07
C GLU A 90 -9.29 35.91 23.79
N VAL A 91 -9.12 34.61 23.48
CA VAL A 91 -9.91 33.54 24.10
C VAL A 91 -9.34 33.20 25.47
N CYS A 92 -10.22 33.08 26.46
CA CYS A 92 -9.87 32.74 27.84
C CYS A 92 -10.78 31.62 28.35
N HIS A 93 -10.19 30.52 28.82
CA HIS A 93 -10.89 29.47 29.56
C HIS A 93 -10.29 29.29 30.94
N ARG A 94 -11.10 28.73 31.85
CA ARG A 94 -10.70 28.35 33.19
C ARG A 94 -10.77 26.84 33.31
N ALA A 95 -9.65 26.21 33.60
CA ALA A 95 -9.57 24.78 33.92
C ALA A 95 -10.00 24.55 35.36
N ASP A 96 -10.75 23.49 35.64
CA ASP A 96 -11.16 23.17 37.02
C ASP A 96 -9.94 22.85 37.88
N VAL A 97 -9.06 22.02 37.35
CA VAL A 97 -7.76 21.72 37.91
C VAL A 97 -6.72 21.70 36.79
N LEU A 98 -5.57 22.29 37.05
CA LEU A 98 -4.40 22.18 36.17
C LEU A 98 -3.22 21.64 36.99
N VAL A 99 -2.78 20.43 36.67
CA VAL A 99 -1.57 19.82 37.25
C VAL A 99 -0.50 19.80 36.17
N ASP A 100 0.58 20.59 36.35
CA ASP A 100 1.56 20.85 35.30
C ASP A 100 0.87 21.32 34.00
N ARG A 101 0.79 20.48 32.97
CA ARG A 101 0.08 20.73 31.70
C ARG A 101 -1.12 19.80 31.47
N THR A 102 -1.60 19.14 32.51
CA THR A 102 -2.80 18.30 32.49
C THR A 102 -3.98 19.06 33.06
N VAL A 103 -4.91 19.41 32.17
CA VAL A 103 -6.23 19.93 32.53
C VAL A 103 -7.10 18.76 32.97
N VAL A 104 -7.66 18.85 34.17
CA VAL A 104 -8.66 17.92 34.68
C VAL A 104 -9.96 18.67 34.84
N GLU A 105 -11.03 18.19 34.19
CA GLU A 105 -12.35 18.79 34.19
C GLU A 105 -13.34 17.82 34.87
N PHE A 106 -14.17 18.35 35.75
CA PHE A 106 -15.14 17.59 36.54
C PHE A 106 -16.56 17.98 36.14
N GLN A 107 -17.36 17.00 35.71
CA GLN A 107 -18.72 17.28 35.25
C GLN A 107 -19.74 16.29 35.81
N HIS A 108 -20.75 16.80 36.51
CA HIS A 108 -21.94 16.06 36.92
C HIS A 108 -23.10 16.27 35.92
N SER A 109 -23.26 17.48 35.37
CA SER A 109 -24.28 17.84 34.38
C SER A 109 -23.70 18.03 32.99
N ILE A 110 -23.87 17.05 32.09
CA ILE A 110 -23.31 17.05 30.72
C ILE A 110 -23.51 18.38 29.96
N LEU A 111 -22.41 18.95 29.46
CA LEU A 111 -22.35 20.20 28.67
C LEU A 111 -23.05 20.08 27.33
N SER A 112 -23.32 21.21 26.65
CA SER A 112 -23.71 21.19 25.23
C SER A 112 -22.52 20.85 24.32
N PRO A 113 -22.74 20.25 23.12
CA PRO A 113 -21.65 19.89 22.20
C PRO A 113 -20.75 21.08 21.86
N THR A 114 -21.32 22.24 21.53
CA THR A 114 -20.56 23.44 21.15
C THR A 114 -19.61 23.90 22.25
N VAL A 115 -20.06 23.93 23.51
CA VAL A 115 -19.24 24.38 24.65
C VAL A 115 -18.14 23.36 24.96
N PHE A 116 -18.45 22.08 24.85
CA PHE A 116 -17.49 21.01 25.05
C PHE A 116 -16.38 21.05 23.99
N ASP A 117 -16.75 21.17 22.72
CA ASP A 117 -15.81 21.25 21.60
C ASP A 117 -14.94 22.50 21.67
N ASP A 118 -15.52 23.66 22.00
CA ASP A 118 -14.79 24.92 22.17
C ASP A 118 -13.68 24.82 23.23
N ARG A 119 -14.01 24.30 24.42
CA ARG A 119 -13.04 24.08 25.52
C ARG A 119 -11.95 23.10 25.11
N ASN A 120 -12.32 21.96 24.54
CA ASN A 120 -11.37 20.93 24.15
C ASN A 120 -10.43 21.46 23.05
N ASN A 121 -10.97 22.10 22.01
CA ASN A 121 -10.17 22.72 20.96
C ASN A 121 -9.21 23.78 21.53
N PHE A 122 -9.65 24.58 22.49
CA PHE A 122 -8.80 25.57 23.16
C PHE A 122 -7.61 24.90 23.87
N TYR A 123 -7.85 23.93 24.75
CA TYR A 123 -6.78 23.26 25.49
C TYR A 123 -5.85 22.45 24.57
N LEU A 124 -6.40 21.80 23.55
CA LEU A 124 -5.63 21.08 22.53
C LEU A 124 -4.76 22.01 21.70
N ASN A 125 -5.27 23.18 21.35
CA ASN A 125 -4.51 24.19 20.63
C ASN A 125 -3.40 24.77 21.49
N LEU A 126 -3.57 24.79 22.81
CA LEU A 126 -2.51 25.05 23.78
C LEU A 126 -1.55 23.86 23.94
N GLY A 127 -1.93 22.65 23.54
CA GLY A 127 -1.16 21.41 23.61
C GLY A 127 -1.37 20.60 24.89
N TYR A 128 -2.28 21.04 25.75
CA TYR A 128 -2.48 20.50 27.10
C TYR A 128 -3.16 19.14 27.01
N LYS A 129 -2.81 18.23 27.92
CA LYS A 129 -3.55 16.99 28.10
C LYS A 129 -4.89 17.34 28.75
N VAL A 130 -6.00 16.86 28.18
CA VAL A 130 -7.33 17.11 28.73
C VAL A 130 -7.91 15.79 29.25
N VAL A 131 -8.24 15.76 30.53
CA VAL A 131 -8.89 14.62 31.21
C VAL A 131 -10.24 15.08 31.71
N TRP A 132 -11.30 14.37 31.31
CA TRP A 132 -12.64 14.60 31.82
C TRP A 132 -13.06 13.47 32.76
N LEU A 133 -13.61 13.83 33.92
CA LEU A 133 -14.32 12.91 34.81
C LEU A 133 -15.81 13.28 34.83
N PHE A 134 -16.63 12.44 34.21
CA PHE A 134 -18.09 12.61 34.19
C PHE A 134 -18.76 11.73 35.23
N ASP A 135 -19.55 12.32 36.12
CA ASP A 135 -20.45 11.57 36.98
C ASP A 135 -21.69 11.13 36.20
N ILE A 136 -21.87 9.82 36.08
CA ILE A 136 -23.02 9.20 35.41
C ILE A 136 -23.87 8.38 36.39
N SER A 137 -23.66 8.57 37.69
CA SER A 137 -24.34 7.83 38.75
C SER A 137 -25.87 7.85 38.63
N ASP A 138 -26.46 9.00 38.30
CA ASP A 138 -27.92 9.11 38.18
C ASP A 138 -28.45 8.41 36.93
N ILE A 139 -27.72 8.47 35.82
CA ILE A 139 -28.06 7.77 34.57
C ILE A 139 -28.02 6.25 34.78
N TYR A 140 -27.05 5.78 35.57
CA TYR A 140 -26.92 4.38 35.95
C TYR A 140 -28.06 3.93 36.87
N LYS A 141 -28.39 4.72 37.90
CA LYS A 141 -29.53 4.44 38.81
C LYS A 141 -30.88 4.43 38.08
N GLU A 142 -31.05 5.26 37.06
CA GLU A 142 -32.24 5.28 36.20
C GLU A 142 -32.32 4.07 35.25
N GLY A 143 -31.31 3.18 35.24
CA GLY A 143 -31.24 2.02 34.36
C GLY A 143 -30.98 2.37 32.90
N LYS A 144 -30.59 3.62 32.61
CA LYS A 144 -30.34 4.08 31.24
C LYS A 144 -28.98 3.66 30.72
N ILE A 145 -28.03 3.41 31.60
CA ILE A 145 -26.72 2.83 31.27
C ILE A 145 -26.49 1.57 32.09
N SER A 146 -25.99 0.52 31.44
CA SER A 146 -25.61 -0.75 32.08
C SER A 146 -24.29 -1.23 31.51
N TYR A 147 -23.64 -2.18 32.19
CA TYR A 147 -22.40 -2.77 31.70
C TYR A 147 -22.26 -4.23 32.13
N HIS A 148 -21.41 -4.96 31.42
CA HIS A 148 -20.95 -6.29 31.82
C HIS A 148 -19.46 -6.44 31.56
N LYS A 149 -18.83 -7.38 32.25
CA LYS A 149 -17.38 -7.62 32.15
C LYS A 149 -17.07 -8.59 31.02
N GLU A 150 -16.08 -8.25 30.19
CA GLU A 150 -15.59 -9.06 29.08
C GLU A 150 -14.05 -9.10 29.13
N GLY A 151 -13.51 -10.19 29.70
CA GLY A 151 -12.07 -10.35 29.91
C GLY A 151 -11.46 -9.27 30.82
N GLU A 152 -10.51 -8.51 30.28
CA GLU A 152 -9.84 -7.38 30.95
C GLU A 152 -10.51 -6.02 30.63
N SER A 153 -11.72 -6.04 30.05
CA SER A 153 -12.49 -4.84 29.71
C SER A 153 -13.93 -4.93 30.24
N CYS A 154 -14.64 -3.80 30.22
CA CYS A 154 -16.08 -3.76 30.44
C CYS A 154 -16.77 -3.18 29.20
N LEU A 155 -17.87 -3.81 28.78
CA LEU A 155 -18.71 -3.34 27.68
C LEU A 155 -19.95 -2.67 28.26
N PHE A 156 -20.11 -1.39 27.93
CA PHE A 156 -21.21 -0.53 28.39
C PHE A 156 -22.26 -0.36 27.29
N TYR A 157 -23.52 -0.32 27.71
CA TYR A 157 -24.67 0.02 26.87
C TYR A 157 -25.40 1.22 27.45
N TRP A 158 -25.53 2.29 26.67
CA TRP A 158 -26.25 3.50 27.07
C TRP A 158 -27.46 3.71 26.16
N SER A 159 -28.65 3.60 26.73
CA SER A 159 -29.90 3.97 26.06
C SER A 159 -29.96 5.49 25.83
N ASN A 160 -29.87 5.91 24.56
CA ASN A 160 -29.95 7.30 24.12
C ASN A 160 -28.91 8.22 24.78
N PRO A 161 -27.61 8.03 24.49
CA PRO A 161 -26.54 8.86 25.03
C PRO A 161 -26.78 10.33 24.69
N LYS A 162 -26.39 11.24 25.59
CA LYS A 162 -26.61 12.68 25.36
C LYS A 162 -25.83 13.15 24.13
N ARG A 163 -26.34 14.18 23.44
CA ARG A 163 -25.78 14.72 22.18
C ARG A 163 -24.27 15.00 22.22
N THR A 164 -23.74 15.41 23.36
CA THR A 164 -22.31 15.70 23.54
C THR A 164 -21.45 14.46 23.41
N PHE A 165 -21.91 13.32 23.94
CA PHE A 165 -21.24 12.03 23.75
C PHE A 165 -21.41 11.51 22.33
N LEU A 166 -22.55 11.77 21.68
CA LEU A 166 -22.76 11.41 20.27
C LEU A 166 -21.89 12.23 19.31
N ALA A 167 -21.62 13.49 19.64
CA ALA A 167 -20.75 14.37 18.87
C ALA A 167 -19.25 14.09 19.13
N TYR A 168 -18.94 13.41 20.24
CA TYR A 168 -17.58 13.14 20.66
C TYR A 168 -16.97 11.95 19.91
N ASP A 169 -15.84 12.19 19.26
CA ASP A 169 -15.06 11.16 18.57
C ASP A 169 -13.91 10.69 19.46
N ILE A 170 -14.15 9.64 20.25
CA ILE A 170 -13.12 8.99 21.09
C ILE A 170 -11.90 8.60 20.25
N ASN A 171 -12.09 8.25 18.98
CA ASN A 171 -11.02 7.74 18.13
C ASN A 171 -10.06 8.85 17.67
N LYS A 172 -10.43 10.13 17.80
CA LYS A 172 -9.46 11.23 17.66
C LYS A 172 -8.41 11.22 18.77
N GLY A 173 -8.70 10.57 19.91
CA GLY A 173 -7.76 10.39 21.01
C GLY A 173 -7.29 11.69 21.66
N ASP A 174 -8.01 12.78 21.41
CA ASP A 174 -7.58 14.13 21.77
C ASP A 174 -7.84 14.42 23.26
N ILE A 175 -8.89 13.85 23.85
CA ILE A 175 -9.19 13.95 25.29
C ILE A 175 -9.32 12.55 25.90
N GLU A 176 -9.07 12.45 27.19
CA GLU A 176 -9.30 11.22 27.94
C GLU A 176 -10.58 11.30 28.75
N LEU A 177 -11.42 10.29 28.60
CA LEU A 177 -12.75 10.28 29.19
C LEU A 177 -12.86 9.20 30.27
N PHE A 178 -13.19 9.65 31.48
CA PHE A 178 -13.47 8.81 32.63
C PHE A 178 -14.93 8.97 33.05
N LEU A 179 -15.56 7.86 33.41
CA LEU A 179 -16.93 7.80 33.89
C LEU A 179 -16.93 7.36 35.35
N HIS A 180 -17.54 8.17 36.22
CA HIS A 180 -17.70 7.89 37.63
C HIS A 180 -19.11 7.35 37.91
N ILE A 181 -19.19 6.21 38.62
CA ILE A 181 -20.44 5.63 39.11
C ILE A 181 -20.31 5.40 40.61
N ALA A 182 -21.22 6.00 41.38
CA ALA A 182 -21.36 5.78 42.81
C ALA A 182 -22.73 5.17 43.15
N GLU A 183 -22.72 3.96 43.72
CA GLU A 183 -23.91 3.22 44.13
C GLU A 183 -23.66 2.49 45.47
N GLY A 184 -24.59 2.61 46.42
CA GLY A 184 -24.55 1.86 47.67
C GLY A 184 -23.30 2.08 48.54
N GLY A 185 -22.69 3.28 48.46
CA GLY A 185 -21.47 3.63 49.18
C GLY A 185 -20.17 3.09 48.55
N LYS A 186 -20.25 2.45 47.38
CA LYS A 186 -19.10 2.09 46.55
C LYS A 186 -19.04 3.02 45.35
N GLU A 187 -17.83 3.40 44.97
CA GLU A 187 -17.56 4.18 43.76
C GLU A 187 -16.60 3.42 42.85
N ALA A 188 -16.77 3.60 41.55
CA ALA A 188 -15.91 3.03 40.52
C ALA A 188 -15.73 4.04 39.39
N ILE A 189 -14.52 4.11 38.85
CA ILE A 189 -14.15 5.02 37.77
C ILE A 189 -13.71 4.21 36.56
N TYR A 190 -14.33 4.43 35.40
CA TYR A 190 -14.11 3.67 34.19
C TYR A 190 -13.44 4.55 33.13
N HIS A 191 -12.26 4.15 32.68
CA HIS A 191 -11.59 4.81 31.56
C HIS A 191 -12.15 4.29 30.23
N VAL A 192 -12.73 5.17 29.43
CA VAL A 192 -13.30 4.80 28.12
C VAL A 192 -12.17 4.55 27.13
N THR A 193 -12.13 3.33 26.58
CA THR A 193 -11.06 2.84 25.70
C THR A 193 -11.46 2.76 24.24
N GLY A 194 -12.76 2.80 23.93
CA GLY A 194 -13.27 2.80 22.56
C GLY A 194 -14.78 2.87 22.51
N ALA A 195 -15.34 3.23 21.36
CA ALA A 195 -16.77 3.20 21.09
C ALA A 195 -17.06 2.42 19.80
N SER A 196 -18.27 1.87 19.72
CA SER A 196 -18.77 1.18 18.53
C SER A 196 -19.08 2.17 17.39
N ASP A 197 -19.46 1.64 16.22
CA ASP A 197 -19.98 2.43 15.10
C ASP A 197 -21.27 3.20 15.44
N ARG A 198 -21.95 2.82 16.54
CA ARG A 198 -23.12 3.54 17.08
C ARG A 198 -22.74 4.58 18.15
N GLY A 199 -21.45 4.89 18.27
CA GLY A 199 -20.93 5.81 19.27
C GLY A 199 -21.14 5.30 20.69
N PHE A 200 -21.52 6.17 21.62
CA PHE A 200 -21.71 5.85 23.03
C PHE A 200 -22.96 5.02 23.35
N GLU A 201 -23.75 4.61 22.36
CA GLU A 201 -24.79 3.61 22.60
C GLU A 201 -24.16 2.28 23.06
N GLU A 202 -22.96 1.97 22.56
CA GLU A 202 -22.16 0.80 22.94
C GLU A 202 -20.67 1.16 22.92
N PHE A 203 -20.01 1.04 24.07
CA PHE A 203 -18.60 1.44 24.22
C PHE A 203 -17.84 0.58 25.23
N SER A 204 -16.52 0.50 25.07
CA SER A 204 -15.64 -0.31 25.92
C SER A 204 -14.84 0.55 26.89
N THR A 205 -14.56 -0.02 28.06
CA THR A 205 -13.71 0.60 29.08
C THR A 205 -12.66 -0.40 29.58
N GLY A 206 -11.60 0.13 30.20
CA GLY A 206 -10.72 -0.68 31.03
C GLY A 206 -11.42 -1.18 32.31
N LEU A 207 -10.67 -1.92 33.13
CA LEU A 207 -11.12 -2.31 34.48
C LEU A 207 -11.39 -1.08 35.36
N PRO A 208 -12.37 -1.16 36.28
CA PRO A 208 -12.70 -0.05 37.16
C PRO A 208 -11.50 0.33 38.04
N LEU A 209 -11.21 1.64 38.07
CA LEU A 209 -10.23 2.27 38.94
C LEU A 209 -10.88 2.72 40.25
N THR A 210 -10.09 2.70 41.32
CA THR A 210 -10.44 3.39 42.56
C THR A 210 -10.20 4.90 42.41
N ARG A 211 -10.81 5.70 43.29
CA ARG A 211 -10.55 7.15 43.39
C ARG A 211 -9.06 7.45 43.51
N ASP A 212 -8.33 6.78 44.40
CA ASP A 212 -6.89 6.98 44.55
C ASP A 212 -6.10 6.68 43.27
N LYS A 213 -6.51 5.66 42.51
CA LYS A 213 -5.84 5.32 41.25
C LYS A 213 -6.09 6.34 40.14
N PHE A 214 -7.30 6.91 40.08
CA PHE A 214 -7.58 8.03 39.19
C PHE A 214 -6.82 9.30 39.59
N LEU A 215 -6.78 9.63 40.88
CA LEU A 215 -6.01 10.78 41.38
C LEU A 215 -4.52 10.62 41.09
N GLU A 216 -3.97 9.42 41.31
CA GLU A 216 -2.60 9.09 40.95
C GLU A 216 -2.34 9.25 39.44
N TYR A 217 -3.32 8.86 38.62
CA TYR A 217 -3.27 8.96 37.16
C TYR A 217 -3.19 10.40 36.67
N VAL A 218 -3.95 11.33 37.27
CA VAL A 218 -3.91 12.76 36.93
C VAL A 218 -2.79 13.53 37.67
N GLY A 219 -1.91 12.81 38.37
CA GLY A 219 -0.69 13.37 38.98
C GLY A 219 -0.82 13.82 40.43
N LEU A 220 -1.94 13.57 41.11
CA LEU A 220 -2.10 13.83 42.55
C LEU A 220 -1.67 12.60 43.35
N LYS A 221 -0.57 12.73 44.11
CA LYS A 221 -0.03 11.66 44.95
C LYS A 221 0.16 12.15 46.38
N ASN A 222 -0.47 11.47 47.34
CA ASN A 222 -0.39 11.81 48.76
C ASN A 222 -0.75 13.28 49.07
N GLY A 223 -1.74 13.83 48.36
CA GLY A 223 -2.18 15.23 48.51
C GLY A 223 -1.26 16.29 47.87
N ALA A 224 -0.21 15.87 47.16
CA ALA A 224 0.70 16.76 46.44
C ALA A 224 0.65 16.47 44.94
N CYS A 225 0.74 17.52 44.12
CA CYS A 225 0.87 17.44 42.67
C CYS A 225 1.80 18.55 42.17
N ALA A 226 2.17 18.51 40.89
CA ALA A 226 2.97 19.56 40.27
C ALA A 226 2.16 20.86 40.14
N GLU A 227 2.81 22.01 40.35
CA GLU A 227 2.19 23.33 40.16
C GLU A 227 1.73 23.53 38.69
N PRO A 228 0.76 24.41 38.42
CA PRO A 228 0.34 24.72 37.05
C PRO A 228 1.47 25.33 36.22
N TYR A 229 1.84 24.71 35.11
CA TYR A 229 2.87 25.22 34.22
C TYR A 229 2.26 26.15 33.16
N ARG A 230 2.77 27.38 33.10
CA ARG A 230 2.26 28.46 32.23
C ARG A 230 3.33 29.29 31.52
N GLU A 231 4.62 29.00 31.76
CA GLU A 231 5.72 29.80 31.20
C GLU A 231 5.73 29.85 29.67
N ASP A 232 5.18 28.83 29.01
CA ASP A 232 5.10 28.72 27.56
C ASP A 232 3.92 29.47 26.94
N VAL A 233 2.94 29.90 27.74
CA VAL A 233 1.76 30.65 27.28
C VAL A 233 1.74 32.09 27.79
N GLU A 234 2.53 32.39 28.82
CA GLU A 234 2.68 33.74 29.38
C GLU A 234 3.79 34.54 28.71
N LYS A 235 3.70 35.87 28.80
CA LYS A 235 4.74 36.76 28.29
C LYS A 235 6.01 36.62 29.13
N ASN A 236 7.10 36.24 28.47
CA ASN A 236 8.40 36.12 29.10
C ASN A 236 9.36 37.17 28.55
N ARG A 237 9.60 38.23 29.32
CA ARG A 237 10.46 39.35 28.91
C ARG A 237 11.90 38.91 28.61
N GLN A 238 12.46 37.98 29.38
CA GLN A 238 13.82 37.47 29.14
C GLN A 238 13.89 36.72 27.81
N PHE A 239 12.86 35.93 27.50
CA PHE A 239 12.72 35.27 26.21
C PHE A 239 12.54 36.26 25.06
N GLU A 240 11.73 37.30 25.22
CA GLU A 240 11.56 38.36 24.21
C GLU A 240 12.88 39.09 23.95
N GLU A 241 13.65 39.41 24.99
CA GLU A 241 15.00 40.00 24.89
C GLU A 241 15.98 39.06 24.19
N PHE A 242 15.95 37.75 24.50
CA PHE A 242 16.72 36.72 23.80
C PHE A 242 16.37 36.68 22.31
N CYS A 243 15.09 36.65 21.96
CA CYS A 243 14.63 36.61 20.58
C CYS A 243 15.06 37.85 19.81
N SER A 244 14.91 39.04 20.41
CA SER A 244 15.36 40.30 19.83
C SER A 244 16.87 40.31 19.58
N LYS A 245 17.66 39.88 20.56
CA LYS A 245 19.13 39.83 20.47
C LYS A 245 19.64 38.97 19.30
N TYR A 246 18.97 37.84 19.02
CA TYR A 246 19.40 36.89 17.98
C TYR A 246 18.56 36.93 16.70
N GLY A 247 17.74 37.98 16.51
CA GLY A 247 16.88 38.14 15.34
C GLY A 247 15.98 36.92 15.10
N ILE A 248 15.39 36.39 16.18
CA ILE A 248 14.50 35.23 16.14
C ILE A 248 13.08 35.75 15.98
N ASP A 249 12.51 35.53 14.79
CA ASP A 249 11.11 35.81 14.47
C ASP A 249 10.36 34.48 14.32
N LEU A 250 9.29 34.29 15.10
CA LEU A 250 8.60 33.02 15.27
C LEU A 250 7.09 33.23 15.36
N SER A 251 6.34 32.26 14.83
CA SER A 251 4.91 32.19 15.14
C SER A 251 4.68 31.76 16.58
N LYS A 252 3.47 32.00 17.11
CA LYS A 252 3.08 31.56 18.46
C LYS A 252 3.16 30.04 18.68
N GLN A 253 3.02 29.23 17.63
CA GLN A 253 3.23 27.78 17.72
C GLN A 253 4.73 27.43 17.86
N GLN A 254 5.59 28.12 17.12
CA GLN A 254 7.05 27.94 17.19
C GLN A 254 7.62 28.45 18.52
N GLU A 255 7.17 29.62 18.99
CA GLU A 255 7.54 30.19 20.29
C GLU A 255 7.25 29.21 21.44
N ARG A 256 6.05 28.63 21.47
CA ARG A 256 5.68 27.61 22.47
C ARG A 256 6.60 26.40 22.45
N ALA A 257 7.00 25.95 21.26
CA ALA A 257 7.97 24.85 21.12
C ALA A 257 9.35 25.19 21.70
N LEU A 258 9.78 26.44 21.65
CA LEU A 258 11.05 26.88 22.27
C LEU A 258 10.95 26.93 23.79
N LEU A 259 9.81 27.39 24.31
CA LEU A 259 9.56 27.56 25.74
C LEU A 259 9.28 26.24 26.46
N ALA A 260 8.80 25.21 25.74
CA ALA A 260 8.60 23.87 26.24
C ALA A 260 9.94 23.14 26.49
N VAL A 261 10.63 23.52 27.57
CA VAL A 261 11.94 23.00 27.97
C VAL A 261 11.83 21.70 28.75
N GLU A 262 10.90 21.65 29.71
CA GLU A 262 10.75 20.55 30.66
C GLU A 262 9.68 19.53 30.26
N GLY A 263 9.83 18.31 30.79
CA GLY A 263 8.88 17.22 30.63
C GLY A 263 9.04 16.44 29.31
N ALA A 264 8.06 15.57 29.02
CA ALA A 264 8.02 14.80 27.78
C ALA A 264 7.18 15.53 26.72
N ASN A 265 7.83 16.09 25.73
CA ASN A 265 7.23 16.93 24.71
C ASN A 265 7.28 16.23 23.34
N LEU A 266 6.15 16.19 22.64
CA LEU A 266 6.07 15.77 21.24
C LEU A 266 5.59 16.94 20.39
N LEU A 267 6.47 17.42 19.51
CA LEU A 267 6.16 18.46 18.53
C LEU A 267 5.78 17.83 17.18
N LEU A 268 4.49 17.86 16.87
CA LEU A 268 3.91 17.46 15.59
C LEU A 268 4.02 18.62 14.61
N ALA A 269 4.90 18.50 13.62
CA ALA A 269 5.27 19.61 12.76
C ALA A 269 5.12 19.26 11.27
N VAL A 270 4.15 19.89 10.61
CA VAL A 270 3.85 19.67 9.19
C VAL A 270 5.07 19.99 8.29
N PRO A 271 5.12 19.52 7.02
CA PRO A 271 6.22 19.86 6.11
C PRO A 271 6.36 21.38 5.95
N GLY A 272 7.60 21.87 5.89
CA GLY A 272 7.85 23.30 5.68
C GLY A 272 7.54 24.21 6.87
N SER A 273 7.28 23.67 8.06
CA SER A 273 6.97 24.45 9.27
C SER A 273 8.19 25.02 10.01
N GLY A 274 9.41 24.60 9.67
CA GLY A 274 10.64 25.07 10.30
C GLY A 274 11.12 24.24 11.49
N LYS A 275 10.83 22.93 11.53
CA LYS A 275 11.29 21.96 12.56
C LYS A 275 12.74 22.18 13.05
N THR A 276 13.70 22.10 12.14
CA THR A 276 15.13 22.22 12.48
C THR A 276 15.48 23.60 13.02
N THR A 277 14.88 24.66 12.47
CA THR A 277 15.05 26.04 12.95
C THR A 277 14.57 26.18 14.39
N VAL A 278 13.41 25.61 14.70
CA VAL A 278 12.83 25.57 16.05
C VAL A 278 13.74 24.82 17.01
N LEU A 279 14.21 23.63 16.65
CA LEU A 279 15.15 22.85 17.48
C LEU A 279 16.44 23.62 17.80
N ILE A 280 17.06 24.24 16.80
CA ILE A 280 18.30 25.01 17.00
C ILE A 280 18.06 26.19 17.94
N ASN A 281 17.00 26.97 17.71
CA ASN A 281 16.69 28.12 18.55
C ASN A 281 16.26 27.72 19.96
N ARG A 282 15.59 26.58 20.11
CA ARG A 282 15.23 25.99 21.42
C ARG A 282 16.46 25.65 22.23
N ILE A 283 17.43 24.95 21.64
CA ILE A 283 18.70 24.65 22.31
C ILE A 283 19.45 25.95 22.67
N GLY A 284 19.39 26.96 21.81
CA GLY A 284 19.96 28.29 22.09
C GLY A 284 19.31 28.95 23.30
N HIS A 285 17.98 28.93 23.37
CA HIS A 285 17.20 29.42 24.50
C HIS A 285 17.57 28.69 25.80
N MET A 286 17.67 27.36 25.76
CA MET A 286 18.04 26.54 26.92
C MET A 286 19.39 26.95 27.49
N VAL A 287 20.42 27.04 26.64
CA VAL A 287 21.80 27.30 27.10
C VAL A 287 21.99 28.77 27.49
N ILE A 288 21.52 29.71 26.68
CA ILE A 288 21.84 31.13 26.85
C ILE A 288 20.87 31.81 27.80
N ASN A 289 19.57 31.56 27.64
CA ASN A 289 18.55 32.26 28.42
C ASN A 289 18.22 31.52 29.72
N LYS A 290 18.07 30.19 29.69
CA LYS A 290 17.77 29.38 30.89
C LYS A 290 19.05 28.94 31.64
N GLY A 291 20.24 29.16 31.09
CA GLY A 291 21.51 28.83 31.75
C GLY A 291 21.77 27.32 31.90
N ILE A 292 21.11 26.48 31.08
CA ILE A 292 21.29 25.03 31.10
C ILE A 292 22.70 24.68 30.61
N GLN A 293 23.36 23.77 31.33
CA GLN A 293 24.70 23.32 30.96
C GLN A 293 24.66 22.59 29.61
N PRO A 294 25.39 23.05 28.57
CA PRO A 294 25.47 22.43 27.26
C PRO A 294 25.70 20.91 27.27
N GLU A 295 26.56 20.43 28.17
CA GLU A 295 26.96 19.02 28.29
C GLU A 295 25.81 18.09 28.73
N SER A 296 24.76 18.66 29.33
CA SER A 296 23.55 17.94 29.74
C SER A 296 22.54 17.74 28.61
N ILE A 297 22.80 18.30 27.42
CA ILE A 297 21.91 18.27 26.26
C ILE A 297 22.41 17.25 25.24
N LEU A 298 21.55 16.27 24.94
CA LEU A 298 21.72 15.30 23.88
C LEU A 298 20.78 15.61 22.72
N ALA A 299 21.32 15.92 21.54
CA ALA A 299 20.54 16.14 20.32
C ALA A 299 20.74 14.97 19.35
N ILE A 300 19.70 14.15 19.21
CA ILE A 300 19.66 12.95 18.36
C ILE A 300 19.07 13.31 17.00
N THR A 301 19.76 12.89 15.94
CA THR A 301 19.28 13.00 14.55
C THR A 301 19.40 11.66 13.82
N TYR A 302 18.69 11.51 12.70
CA TYR A 302 18.70 10.27 11.92
C TYR A 302 20.04 10.00 11.22
N THR A 303 20.76 11.03 10.77
CA THR A 303 22.03 10.86 10.01
C THR A 303 23.17 11.68 10.60
N ARG A 304 24.42 11.22 10.39
CA ARG A 304 25.61 11.97 10.82
C ARG A 304 25.70 13.34 10.17
N ASN A 305 25.28 13.46 8.91
CA ASN A 305 25.27 14.74 8.21
C ASN A 305 24.26 15.70 8.85
N ALA A 306 23.07 15.22 9.24
CA ALA A 306 22.08 16.04 9.93
C ALA A 306 22.57 16.49 11.32
N ALA A 307 23.26 15.61 12.07
CA ALA A 307 23.88 15.98 13.35
C ALA A 307 24.91 17.09 13.18
N GLU A 308 25.79 16.96 12.19
CA GLU A 308 26.83 17.96 11.93
C GLU A 308 26.26 19.26 11.37
N GLU A 309 25.26 19.20 10.50
CA GLU A 309 24.54 20.37 10.01
C GLU A 309 23.85 21.12 11.17
N MET A 310 23.21 20.40 12.10
CA MET A 310 22.59 21.00 13.28
C MET A 310 23.63 21.65 14.19
N ARG A 311 24.77 20.98 14.42
CA ARG A 311 25.92 21.55 15.17
C ARG A 311 26.45 22.81 14.51
N GLN A 312 26.64 22.79 13.19
CA GLN A 312 27.17 23.91 12.43
C GLN A 312 26.20 25.10 12.48
N ARG A 313 24.91 24.88 12.19
CA ARG A 313 23.89 25.94 12.26
C ARG A 313 23.76 26.53 13.67
N PHE A 314 23.82 25.69 14.71
CA PHE A 314 23.85 26.17 16.09
C PHE A 314 25.09 27.03 16.35
N SER A 315 26.27 26.55 15.93
CA SER A 315 27.56 27.24 16.12
C SER A 315 27.62 28.58 15.39
N ASP A 316 27.08 28.64 14.17
CA ASP A 316 27.01 29.86 13.37
C ASP A 316 26.10 30.91 14.02
N ARG A 317 25.02 30.47 14.68
CA ARG A 317 24.04 31.37 15.30
C ARG A 317 24.42 31.81 16.72
N PHE A 318 24.91 30.89 17.54
CA PHE A 318 25.09 31.08 18.99
C PHE A 318 26.55 30.99 19.45
N GLY A 319 27.48 30.64 18.56
CA GLY A 319 28.90 30.57 18.83
C GLY A 319 29.43 29.13 18.89
N LYS A 320 30.62 28.94 18.30
CA LYS A 320 31.29 27.64 18.16
C LYS A 320 31.65 26.99 19.49
N GLU A 321 31.98 27.78 20.52
CA GLU A 321 32.31 27.27 21.85
C GLU A 321 31.13 26.49 22.46
N LEU A 322 29.94 27.07 22.43
CA LEU A 322 28.73 26.43 22.94
C LEU A 322 28.35 25.22 22.07
N GLY A 323 28.42 25.35 20.75
CA GLY A 323 28.08 24.27 19.81
C GLY A 323 28.96 23.03 19.94
N ASN A 324 30.22 23.18 20.35
CA ASN A 324 31.13 22.06 20.60
C ASN A 324 30.84 21.34 21.93
N ARG A 325 30.23 22.01 22.90
CA ARG A 325 29.90 21.44 24.22
C ARG A 325 28.60 20.64 24.21
N ILE A 326 27.69 20.94 23.27
CA ILE A 326 26.45 20.19 23.06
C ILE A 326 26.71 18.91 22.29
N ASP A 327 26.01 17.85 22.69
CA ASP A 327 26.19 16.53 22.11
C ASP A 327 25.22 16.24 20.95
N PHE A 328 25.58 16.70 19.76
CA PHE A 328 24.89 16.35 18.52
C PHE A 328 25.40 15.01 17.97
N ARG A 329 24.55 13.99 17.89
CA ARG A 329 24.91 12.65 17.40
C ARG A 329 23.74 11.91 16.76
N THR A 330 24.05 10.80 16.09
CA THR A 330 23.03 9.80 15.74
C THR A 330 22.81 8.82 16.89
N ILE A 331 21.64 8.19 16.95
CA ILE A 331 21.37 7.17 17.96
C ILE A 331 22.29 5.95 17.85
N ASN A 332 22.66 5.51 16.63
CA ASN A 332 23.65 4.45 16.48
C ASN A 332 25.02 4.84 17.06
N SER A 333 25.42 6.11 16.92
CA SER A 333 26.68 6.59 17.50
C SER A 333 26.60 6.59 19.03
N LEU A 334 25.46 6.98 19.63
CA LEU A 334 25.22 6.83 21.07
C LEU A 334 25.30 5.36 21.52
N CYS A 335 24.65 4.45 20.80
CA CYS A 335 24.63 3.02 21.11
C CYS A 335 26.04 2.41 21.07
N ASN A 336 26.83 2.80 20.07
CA ASN A 336 28.23 2.40 19.97
C ASN A 336 29.04 2.89 21.18
N ASP A 337 28.88 4.14 21.60
CA ASP A 337 29.59 4.69 22.76
C ASP A 337 29.22 3.96 24.06
N ILE A 338 27.93 3.64 24.25
CA ILE A 338 27.44 2.83 25.39
C ILE A 338 28.13 1.45 25.39
N TYR A 339 28.13 0.78 24.25
CA TYR A 339 28.75 -0.54 24.10
C TYR A 339 30.25 -0.52 24.37
N LEU A 340 30.98 0.42 23.77
CA LEU A 340 32.44 0.54 23.93
C LEU A 340 32.84 0.94 25.35
N SER A 341 32.12 1.88 25.97
CA SER A 341 32.35 2.29 27.36
C SER A 341 32.20 1.09 28.31
N PHE A 342 31.13 0.32 28.16
CA PHE A 342 30.90 -0.88 28.96
C PHE A 342 32.00 -1.93 28.76
N CYS A 343 32.37 -2.24 27.50
CA CYS A 343 33.42 -3.22 27.23
C CYS A 343 34.77 -2.81 27.83
N THR A 344 35.10 -1.51 27.77
CA THR A 344 36.33 -0.96 28.32
C THR A 344 36.36 -1.09 29.84
N LYS A 345 35.28 -0.71 30.53
CA LYS A 345 35.19 -0.77 32.00
C LYS A 345 35.22 -2.20 32.55
N GLU A 346 34.58 -3.14 31.85
CA GLU A 346 34.48 -4.54 32.28
C GLU A 346 35.64 -5.42 31.76
N GLY A 347 36.62 -4.83 31.04
CA GLY A 347 37.72 -5.58 30.43
C GLY A 347 37.27 -6.63 29.40
N LYS A 348 36.13 -6.41 28.75
CA LYS A 348 35.58 -7.33 27.75
C LYS A 348 36.15 -7.07 26.37
N GLN A 349 36.40 -8.14 25.62
CA GLN A 349 36.79 -8.03 24.22
C GLN A 349 35.68 -7.34 23.41
N VAL A 350 36.05 -6.27 22.71
CA VAL A 350 35.18 -5.54 21.79
C VAL A 350 35.02 -6.37 20.51
N ARG A 351 33.78 -6.53 20.04
CA ARG A 351 33.49 -7.11 18.72
C ARG A 351 33.91 -6.16 17.63
N ARG A 352 34.53 -6.66 16.57
CA ARG A 352 34.94 -5.81 15.44
C ARG A 352 33.72 -5.44 14.61
N LEU A 353 33.47 -4.14 14.47
CA LEU A 353 32.45 -3.61 13.58
C LEU A 353 32.81 -3.89 12.10
N ILE A 354 31.84 -4.41 11.34
CA ILE A 354 31.91 -4.47 9.88
C ILE A 354 31.66 -3.06 9.33
N SER A 355 32.73 -2.28 9.22
CA SER A 355 32.65 -0.88 8.79
C SER A 355 32.51 -0.70 7.28
N LYS A 356 32.79 -1.74 6.48
CA LYS A 356 32.74 -1.69 5.01
C LYS A 356 31.57 -2.51 4.50
N GLU A 357 30.70 -1.87 3.73
CA GLU A 357 29.56 -2.54 3.10
C GLU A 357 30.00 -3.66 2.14
N SER A 358 31.16 -3.52 1.50
CA SER A 358 31.75 -4.58 0.66
C SER A 358 32.07 -5.85 1.45
N GLU A 359 32.44 -5.73 2.72
CA GLU A 359 32.71 -6.88 3.60
C GLU A 359 31.40 -7.54 4.00
N ARG A 360 30.41 -6.76 4.45
CA ARG A 360 29.06 -7.25 4.76
C ARG A 360 28.45 -7.99 3.58
N ARG A 361 28.53 -7.44 2.38
CA ARG A 361 28.04 -8.07 1.13
C ARG A 361 28.70 -9.40 0.82
N LYS A 362 29.98 -9.61 1.17
CA LYS A 362 30.65 -10.91 1.00
C LYS A 362 30.06 -11.96 1.95
N ILE A 363 29.80 -11.58 3.20
CA ILE A 363 29.18 -12.45 4.19
C ILE A 363 27.76 -12.82 3.73
N LEU A 364 26.96 -11.82 3.36
CA LEU A 364 25.59 -12.02 2.85
C LEU A 364 25.58 -12.89 1.58
N ALA A 365 26.55 -12.74 0.69
CA ALA A 365 26.67 -13.61 -0.49
C ALA A 365 26.96 -15.08 -0.10
N GLY A 366 27.81 -15.30 0.92
CA GLY A 366 28.08 -16.63 1.46
C GLY A 366 26.84 -17.28 2.08
N VAL A 367 26.10 -16.52 2.89
CA VAL A 367 24.82 -16.94 3.48
C VAL A 367 23.81 -17.25 2.37
N TYR A 368 23.58 -16.33 1.44
CA TYR A 368 22.64 -16.52 0.34
C TYR A 368 22.96 -17.79 -0.48
N LYS A 369 24.23 -17.99 -0.84
CA LYS A 369 24.68 -19.15 -1.63
C LYS A 369 24.44 -20.47 -0.90
N ARG A 370 24.58 -20.50 0.43
CA ARG A 370 24.35 -21.70 1.25
C ARG A 370 22.90 -22.20 1.15
N PHE A 371 21.92 -21.30 1.13
CA PHE A 371 20.50 -21.65 1.20
C PHE A 371 19.77 -21.58 -0.14
N ARG A 372 20.22 -20.75 -1.07
CA ARG A 372 19.61 -20.61 -2.41
C ARG A 372 20.33 -21.39 -3.50
N HIS A 373 21.49 -21.98 -3.19
CA HIS A 373 22.33 -22.75 -4.11
C HIS A 373 22.73 -21.99 -5.40
N ASP A 374 22.70 -20.65 -5.37
CA ASP A 374 23.03 -19.77 -6.48
C ASP A 374 23.78 -18.51 -5.98
N ASN A 375 24.50 -17.83 -6.88
CA ASN A 375 25.21 -16.60 -6.55
C ASN A 375 24.25 -15.41 -6.53
N ALA A 376 24.19 -14.70 -5.41
CA ALA A 376 23.41 -13.47 -5.28
C ALA A 376 23.92 -12.36 -6.22
N THR A 377 22.99 -11.66 -6.86
CA THR A 377 23.23 -10.35 -7.47
C THR A 377 23.50 -9.27 -6.41
N GLU A 378 24.01 -8.10 -6.81
CA GLU A 378 24.23 -7.00 -5.85
C GLU A 378 22.91 -6.55 -5.20
N ASN A 379 21.82 -6.47 -5.97
CA ASN A 379 20.51 -6.08 -5.46
C ASN A 379 19.97 -7.09 -4.43
N GLU A 380 20.21 -8.39 -4.62
CA GLU A 380 19.78 -9.43 -3.67
C GLU A 380 20.58 -9.41 -2.36
N LYS A 381 21.87 -9.06 -2.43
CA LYS A 381 22.68 -8.84 -1.22
C LYS A 381 22.16 -7.64 -0.45
N ILE A 382 21.84 -6.55 -1.15
CA ILE A 382 21.24 -5.34 -0.54
C ILE A 382 19.89 -5.70 0.10
N GLN A 383 19.02 -6.41 -0.62
CA GLN A 383 17.70 -6.81 -0.12
C GLN A 383 17.82 -7.71 1.11
N LEU A 384 18.66 -8.77 1.08
CA LEU A 384 18.88 -9.62 2.25
C LEU A 384 19.38 -8.82 3.45
N GLY A 385 20.33 -7.90 3.24
CA GLY A 385 20.84 -7.01 4.27
C GLY A 385 19.76 -6.08 4.84
N GLN A 386 18.85 -5.57 4.00
CA GLN A 386 17.71 -4.74 4.42
C GLN A 386 16.73 -5.56 5.29
N TYR A 387 16.38 -6.78 4.89
CA TYR A 387 15.49 -7.64 5.69
C TYR A 387 16.11 -7.97 7.05
N ILE A 388 17.39 -8.35 7.09
CA ILE A 388 18.11 -8.60 8.35
C ILE A 388 18.13 -7.35 9.24
N GLY A 389 18.39 -6.18 8.64
CA GLY A 389 18.33 -4.91 9.34
C GLY A 389 16.94 -4.65 9.92
N CYS A 390 15.87 -4.86 9.14
CA CYS A 390 14.49 -4.69 9.61
C CYS A 390 14.13 -5.65 10.74
N ILE A 391 14.53 -6.92 10.66
CA ILE A 391 14.33 -7.92 11.72
C ILE A 391 14.90 -7.41 13.05
N LYS A 392 16.16 -6.95 13.05
CA LYS A 392 16.82 -6.42 14.26
C LYS A 392 16.16 -5.13 14.76
N ASN A 393 15.84 -4.20 13.85
CA ASN A 393 15.37 -2.86 14.20
C ASN A 393 13.89 -2.79 14.61
N LEU A 394 13.05 -3.68 14.07
CA LEU A 394 11.66 -3.86 14.51
C LEU A 394 11.54 -4.81 15.71
N MET A 395 12.65 -5.40 16.16
CA MET A 395 12.68 -6.38 17.24
C MET A 395 11.66 -7.50 16.97
N LEU A 396 11.75 -8.12 15.79
CA LEU A 396 10.82 -9.16 15.39
C LEU A 396 11.10 -10.45 16.16
N GLU A 397 10.02 -11.08 16.62
CA GLU A 397 10.04 -12.41 17.22
C GLU A 397 10.11 -13.50 16.14
N GLU A 398 10.45 -14.73 16.53
CA GLU A 398 10.71 -15.82 15.58
C GLU A 398 9.50 -16.18 14.70
N ASP A 399 8.30 -16.16 15.26
CA ASP A 399 7.03 -16.37 14.54
C ASP A 399 6.82 -15.29 13.46
N GLN A 400 7.07 -14.02 13.79
CA GLN A 400 6.96 -12.90 12.85
C GLN A 400 8.00 -12.99 11.72
N ILE A 401 9.19 -13.55 12.00
CA ILE A 401 10.22 -13.76 10.96
C ILE A 401 9.80 -14.91 10.03
N ILE A 402 9.14 -15.95 10.55
CA ILE A 402 8.63 -17.08 9.76
C ILE A 402 7.55 -16.61 8.79
N GLU A 403 6.65 -15.72 9.22
CA GLU A 403 5.62 -15.12 8.34
C GLU A 403 6.24 -14.40 7.12
N LEU A 404 7.43 -13.81 7.26
CA LEU A 404 8.14 -13.15 6.16
C LEU A 404 8.75 -14.14 5.13
N GLU A 405 8.76 -15.45 5.40
CA GLU A 405 9.29 -16.44 4.46
C GLU A 405 8.42 -16.62 3.21
N ASP A 406 7.14 -16.26 3.28
CA ASP A 406 6.24 -16.23 2.11
C ASP A 406 6.75 -15.24 1.05
N GLU A 407 7.26 -14.09 1.49
CA GLU A 407 7.83 -13.04 0.64
C GLU A 407 9.30 -13.30 0.30
N TYR A 408 10.08 -13.80 1.27
CA TYR A 408 11.50 -14.07 1.10
C TYR A 408 11.86 -15.48 1.61
N PRO A 409 11.76 -16.51 0.75
CA PRO A 409 11.95 -17.89 1.20
C PRO A 409 13.27 -18.15 1.94
N GLN A 410 13.23 -18.98 2.99
CA GLN A 410 14.37 -19.32 3.85
C GLN A 410 14.98 -18.14 4.64
N LEU A 411 14.24 -17.03 4.79
CA LEU A 411 14.72 -15.84 5.50
C LEU A 411 15.14 -16.15 6.93
N ASN A 412 14.36 -16.92 7.69
CA ASN A 412 14.66 -17.21 9.09
C ASN A 412 15.98 -17.99 9.20
N ASN A 413 16.15 -19.00 8.35
CA ASN A 413 17.38 -19.79 8.29
C ASN A 413 18.60 -18.95 7.87
N MET A 414 18.44 -18.07 6.89
CA MET A 414 19.51 -17.14 6.47
C MET A 414 19.87 -16.14 7.56
N TYR A 415 18.88 -15.58 8.26
CA TYR A 415 19.10 -14.67 9.39
C TYR A 415 19.88 -15.33 10.51
N LYS A 416 19.45 -16.53 10.97
CA LYS A 416 20.16 -17.31 11.99
C LYS A 416 21.60 -17.61 11.59
N ALA A 417 21.81 -18.04 10.34
CA ALA A 417 23.15 -18.33 9.84
C ALA A 417 24.06 -17.09 9.77
N TYR A 418 23.49 -15.92 9.44
CA TYR A 418 24.21 -14.66 9.47
C TYR A 418 24.62 -14.28 10.91
N GLU A 419 23.69 -14.33 11.85
CA GLU A 419 23.95 -14.04 13.28
C GLU A 419 24.99 -14.99 13.89
N ASP A 420 24.89 -16.29 13.59
CA ASP A 420 25.85 -17.27 14.07
C ASP A 420 27.25 -17.04 13.48
N PHE A 421 27.33 -16.66 12.19
CA PHE A 421 28.60 -16.29 11.57
C PHE A 421 29.24 -15.09 12.27
N LEU A 422 28.47 -14.02 12.52
CA LEU A 422 28.96 -12.84 13.24
C LEU A 422 29.44 -13.20 14.65
N ARG A 423 28.68 -14.01 15.38
CA ARG A 423 29.03 -14.46 16.73
C ARG A 423 30.33 -15.28 16.76
N GLN A 424 30.47 -16.28 15.87
CA GLN A 424 31.64 -17.17 15.83
C GLN A 424 32.92 -16.46 15.39
N THR A 425 32.80 -15.38 14.62
CA THR A 425 33.94 -14.60 14.11
C THR A 425 34.23 -13.34 14.92
N ASN A 426 33.57 -13.17 16.08
CA ASN A 426 33.66 -11.98 16.93
C ASN A 426 33.42 -10.66 16.17
N LEU A 427 32.47 -10.68 15.23
CA LEU A 427 32.04 -9.55 14.44
C LEU A 427 30.71 -8.99 14.95
N MET A 428 30.43 -7.77 14.54
CA MET A 428 29.13 -7.12 14.67
C MET A 428 28.89 -6.19 13.48
N ASP A 429 27.63 -5.97 13.13
CA ASP A 429 27.23 -4.91 12.18
C ASP A 429 26.69 -3.66 12.92
N TYR A 430 26.24 -2.66 12.15
CA TYR A 430 25.70 -1.42 12.72
C TYR A 430 24.37 -1.62 13.45
N ASP A 431 23.60 -2.63 13.08
CA ASP A 431 22.32 -2.94 13.72
C ASP A 431 22.56 -3.61 15.08
N ASP A 432 23.61 -4.45 15.19
CA ASP A 432 24.05 -5.06 16.45
C ASP A 432 24.45 -4.04 17.52
N GLN A 433 24.98 -2.86 17.14
CA GLN A 433 25.31 -1.81 18.10
C GLN A 433 24.08 -1.41 18.92
N MET A 434 22.92 -1.27 18.26
CA MET A 434 21.66 -0.95 18.93
C MET A 434 21.16 -2.13 19.76
N ALA A 435 21.22 -3.35 19.23
CA ALA A 435 20.82 -4.55 19.96
C ALA A 435 21.63 -4.75 21.26
N PHE A 436 22.96 -4.56 21.19
CA PHE A 436 23.82 -4.65 22.36
C PHE A 436 23.59 -3.51 23.35
N ALA A 437 23.48 -2.26 22.88
CA ALA A 437 23.20 -1.13 23.75
C ALA A 437 21.86 -1.30 24.48
N TYR A 438 20.80 -1.68 23.77
CA TYR A 438 19.49 -1.98 24.34
C TYR A 438 19.58 -3.08 25.41
N ALA A 439 20.25 -4.20 25.10
CA ALA A 439 20.42 -5.29 26.05
C ALA A 439 21.23 -4.88 27.29
N LEU A 440 22.24 -4.02 27.15
CA LEU A 440 23.02 -3.49 28.26
C LEU A 440 22.19 -2.56 29.15
N LEU A 441 21.50 -1.58 28.55
CA LEU A 441 20.64 -0.66 29.29
C LEU A 441 19.53 -1.41 30.05
N ALA A 442 19.00 -2.49 29.47
CA ALA A 442 17.91 -3.26 30.07
C ALA A 442 18.40 -4.17 31.23
N LYS A 443 19.60 -4.75 31.10
CA LYS A 443 20.12 -5.74 32.06
C LYS A 443 21.07 -5.15 33.12
N ARG A 444 21.58 -3.93 32.91
CA ARG A 444 22.59 -3.31 33.79
C ARG A 444 22.16 -1.89 34.19
N PRO A 445 21.43 -1.75 35.32
CA PRO A 445 20.93 -0.45 35.79
C PRO A 445 22.01 0.64 35.93
N ALA A 446 23.23 0.26 36.35
CA ALA A 446 24.34 1.20 36.47
C ALA A 446 24.73 1.89 35.15
N VAL A 447 24.64 1.17 34.02
CA VAL A 447 24.94 1.73 32.69
C VAL A 447 23.85 2.72 32.28
N LEU A 448 22.59 2.39 32.56
CA LEU A 448 21.46 3.28 32.27
C LEU A 448 21.54 4.56 33.11
N GLU A 449 21.88 4.45 34.39
CA GLU A 449 22.00 5.60 35.29
C GLU A 449 23.16 6.52 34.91
N GLU A 450 24.28 5.98 34.43
CA GLU A 450 25.39 6.77 33.89
C GLU A 450 24.94 7.64 32.70
N ILE A 451 24.12 7.10 31.81
CA ILE A 451 23.61 7.84 30.65
C ILE A 451 22.58 8.89 31.08
N ARG A 452 21.66 8.55 31.98
CA ARG A 452 20.64 9.46 32.51
C ARG A 452 21.23 10.63 33.30
N SER A 453 22.23 10.35 34.14
CA SER A 453 22.93 11.39 34.91
C SER A 453 23.74 12.34 34.02
N LYS A 454 24.19 11.87 32.86
CA LYS A 454 24.86 12.72 31.87
C LYS A 454 23.88 13.58 31.07
N TYR A 455 22.76 13.03 30.62
CA TYR A 455 21.83 13.71 29.71
C TYR A 455 20.46 13.89 30.34
N TYR A 456 20.23 15.08 30.89
CA TYR A 456 18.92 15.47 31.41
C TYR A 456 17.97 15.94 30.30
N TYR A 457 18.50 16.60 29.27
CA TYR A 457 17.70 17.11 28.16
C TYR A 457 17.99 16.35 26.88
N ILE A 458 17.00 15.62 26.37
CA ILE A 458 17.12 14.79 25.18
C ILE A 458 16.21 15.37 24.09
N CYS A 459 16.81 15.83 22.99
CA CYS A 459 16.11 16.31 21.81
C CYS A 459 16.21 15.25 20.70
N VAL A 460 15.10 14.91 20.05
CA VAL A 460 15.06 13.94 18.96
C VAL A 460 14.43 14.59 17.73
N ASP A 461 15.18 14.68 16.64
CA ASP A 461 14.68 15.15 15.35
C ASP A 461 14.27 13.98 14.44
N GLU A 462 13.35 14.22 13.51
CA GLU A 462 12.80 13.24 12.55
C GLU A 462 12.33 11.93 13.22
N ALA A 463 11.60 12.07 14.34
CA ALA A 463 11.14 10.95 15.16
C ALA A 463 10.33 9.91 14.40
N GLN A 464 9.62 10.30 13.33
CA GLN A 464 8.84 9.37 12.51
C GLN A 464 9.68 8.34 11.74
N ASP A 465 10.98 8.59 11.58
CA ASP A 465 11.91 7.70 10.85
C ASP A 465 12.72 6.82 11.82
N THR A 466 12.46 6.94 13.12
CA THR A 466 13.12 6.17 14.17
C THR A 466 12.53 4.76 14.25
N SER A 467 13.38 3.75 14.45
CA SER A 467 12.95 2.35 14.53
C SER A 467 12.42 1.96 15.90
N LYS A 468 11.77 0.80 16.01
CA LYS A 468 11.20 0.32 17.28
C LYS A 468 12.25 0.19 18.38
N ILE A 469 13.43 -0.38 18.08
CA ILE A 469 14.52 -0.49 19.05
C ILE A 469 15.08 0.89 19.45
N GLN A 470 15.16 1.83 18.51
CA GLN A 470 15.62 3.18 18.77
C GLN A 470 14.64 3.93 19.70
N HIS A 471 13.33 3.83 19.45
CA HIS A 471 12.31 4.37 20.36
C HIS A 471 12.38 3.71 21.73
N ALA A 472 12.61 2.39 21.81
CA ALA A 472 12.75 1.69 23.08
C ALA A 472 13.96 2.20 23.89
N ILE A 473 15.10 2.42 23.24
CA ILE A 473 16.30 3.01 23.85
C ILE A 473 16.01 4.44 24.32
N ILE A 474 15.44 5.30 23.46
CA ILE A 474 15.06 6.68 23.80
C ILE A 474 14.17 6.70 25.03
N ARG A 475 13.12 5.87 25.05
CA ARG A 475 12.20 5.77 26.19
C ARG A 475 12.91 5.40 27.48
N MET A 476 13.87 4.47 27.42
CA MET A 476 14.65 4.09 28.61
C MET A 476 15.52 5.23 29.11
N ILE A 477 16.26 5.91 28.24
CA ILE A 477 17.16 7.00 28.67
C ILE A 477 16.39 8.27 29.04
N ALA A 478 15.20 8.50 28.47
CA ALA A 478 14.37 9.67 28.73
C ALA A 478 13.47 9.54 29.98
N TYR A 479 13.29 8.34 30.52
CA TYR A 479 12.44 8.16 31.69
C TYR A 479 13.01 8.90 32.91
N GLY A 480 12.23 9.84 33.45
CA GLY A 480 12.64 10.75 34.52
C GLY A 480 13.51 11.94 34.06
N GLN A 481 13.72 12.08 32.75
CA GLN A 481 14.47 13.17 32.12
C GLN A 481 13.51 14.01 31.25
N SER A 482 13.98 15.14 30.73
CA SER A 482 13.22 15.99 29.81
C SER A 482 13.45 15.54 28.36
N LEU A 483 12.37 15.18 27.67
CA LEU A 483 12.37 14.71 26.27
C LEU A 483 11.68 15.74 25.38
N PHE A 484 12.29 16.06 24.25
CA PHE A 484 11.67 16.87 23.20
C PHE A 484 11.80 16.16 21.85
N MET A 485 10.73 15.52 21.43
CA MET A 485 10.66 14.74 20.20
C MET A 485 9.95 15.54 19.10
N VAL A 486 10.55 15.65 17.93
CA VAL A 486 10.01 16.39 16.79
C VAL A 486 9.80 15.44 15.63
N GLY A 487 8.64 15.51 14.98
CA GLY A 487 8.38 14.70 13.81
C GLY A 487 7.06 15.00 13.12
N ASP A 488 6.83 14.22 12.07
CA ASP A 488 5.58 14.20 11.32
C ASP A 488 5.33 12.78 10.83
N GLU A 489 4.39 12.07 11.45
CA GLU A 489 4.03 10.70 11.10
C GLU A 489 3.53 10.57 9.65
N ASP A 490 3.00 11.65 9.06
CA ASP A 490 2.61 11.68 7.65
C ASP A 490 3.81 11.73 6.70
N GLN A 491 5.01 12.01 7.21
CA GLN A 491 6.25 11.94 6.46
C GLN A 491 7.01 10.63 6.68
N SER A 492 6.49 9.66 7.46
CA SER A 492 7.16 8.37 7.65
C SER A 492 7.10 7.52 6.38
N ILE A 493 8.24 7.40 5.68
CA ILE A 493 8.37 6.73 4.37
C ILE A 493 9.57 5.78 4.32
N TYR A 494 10.12 5.42 5.48
CA TYR A 494 11.27 4.53 5.60
C TYR A 494 10.88 3.22 6.32
N GLY A 495 9.66 2.71 6.08
CA GLY A 495 9.23 1.42 6.64
C GLY A 495 10.16 0.28 6.22
N PHE A 496 10.73 0.34 5.02
CA PHE A 496 11.72 -0.62 4.51
C PHE A 496 13.10 -0.51 5.20
N ARG A 497 13.26 0.46 6.12
CA ARG A 497 14.37 0.62 7.06
C ARG A 497 13.88 0.56 8.51
N ALA A 498 12.74 -0.09 8.75
CA ALA A 498 12.14 -0.29 10.06
C ALA A 498 11.69 0.98 10.79
N ALA A 499 11.40 2.08 10.08
CA ALA A 499 10.75 3.25 10.69
C ALA A 499 9.44 2.83 11.36
N PHE A 500 9.21 3.32 12.59
CA PHE A 500 8.11 2.88 13.44
C PHE A 500 7.29 4.09 13.96
N PRO A 501 6.54 4.79 13.09
CA PRO A 501 5.81 6.01 13.45
C PRO A 501 4.73 5.77 14.53
N ARG A 502 4.32 4.52 14.75
CA ARG A 502 3.39 4.13 15.82
C ARG A 502 3.88 4.55 17.22
N ALA A 503 5.18 4.63 17.45
CA ALA A 503 5.71 5.14 18.72
C ALA A 503 5.36 6.62 18.96
N MET A 504 5.21 7.44 17.92
CA MET A 504 4.72 8.81 18.07
C MET A 504 3.23 8.83 18.40
N LEU A 505 2.43 7.98 17.76
CA LEU A 505 0.98 7.87 18.05
C LEU A 505 0.74 7.40 19.50
N ASN A 506 1.61 6.51 19.99
CA ASN A 506 1.56 5.99 21.34
C ASN A 506 2.20 6.92 22.38
N PHE A 507 2.73 8.08 21.98
CA PHE A 507 3.48 8.97 22.89
C PHE A 507 2.65 9.38 24.12
N ARG A 508 1.32 9.53 23.96
CA ARG A 508 0.38 9.82 25.05
C ARG A 508 0.34 8.75 26.14
N TYR A 509 0.65 7.51 25.79
CA TYR A 509 0.60 6.34 26.67
C TYR A 509 1.98 5.89 27.14
N ASP A 510 3.01 6.11 26.32
CA ASP A 510 4.39 5.69 26.59
C ASP A 510 5.14 6.62 27.57
N TYR A 511 4.67 7.85 27.73
CA TYR A 511 5.32 8.88 28.55
C TYR A 511 4.36 9.46 29.60
N VAL A 512 4.91 9.86 30.75
CA VAL A 512 4.15 10.47 31.85
C VAL A 512 3.93 11.95 31.55
N ASN A 513 2.69 12.44 31.74
CA ASN A 513 2.25 13.81 31.47
C ASN A 513 2.79 14.37 30.13
N PRO A 514 2.55 13.69 29.00
CA PRO A 514 3.10 14.10 27.73
C PRO A 514 2.43 15.38 27.24
N TYR A 515 3.24 16.31 26.74
CA TYR A 515 2.79 17.58 26.18
C TYR A 515 2.92 17.55 24.66
N ILE A 516 1.80 17.69 23.94
CA ILE A 516 1.78 17.56 22.48
C ILE A 516 1.57 18.93 21.86
N LEU A 517 2.60 19.39 21.18
CA LEU A 517 2.63 20.67 20.47
C LEU A 517 2.37 20.46 18.99
N ARG A 518 1.77 21.46 18.35
CA ARG A 518 1.49 21.45 16.91
C ARG A 518 2.16 22.65 16.24
N MET A 519 2.76 22.38 15.08
CA MET A 519 3.27 23.38 14.14
C MET A 519 2.65 23.11 12.77
N GLU A 520 1.62 23.89 12.46
CA GLU A 520 0.67 23.64 11.37
C GLU A 520 0.81 24.63 10.21
N ARG A 521 1.55 25.72 10.42
CA ARG A 521 1.88 26.66 9.36
C ARG A 521 3.00 26.11 8.46
N ASN A 522 2.77 26.15 7.16
CA ASN A 522 3.71 25.80 6.11
C ASN A 522 4.26 27.07 5.45
N TYR A 523 5.57 27.31 5.58
CA TYR A 523 6.28 28.46 5.00
C TYR A 523 6.95 28.15 3.65
N ARG A 524 6.85 26.90 3.18
CA ARG A 524 7.52 26.42 1.96
C ARG A 524 6.64 26.56 0.72
N SER A 525 5.40 26.11 0.81
CA SER A 525 4.53 25.81 -0.32
C SER A 525 3.38 26.80 -0.40
N THR A 526 2.87 27.04 -1.60
CA THR A 526 1.68 27.87 -1.85
C THR A 526 0.40 27.19 -1.38
N THR A 527 -0.68 27.97 -1.22
CA THR A 527 -2.00 27.48 -0.76
C THR A 527 -2.50 26.30 -1.57
N GLN A 528 -2.41 26.35 -2.90
CA GLN A 528 -2.91 25.31 -3.80
C GLN A 528 -2.23 23.96 -3.56
N ILE A 529 -0.92 23.96 -3.30
CA ILE A 529 -0.14 22.74 -3.01
C ILE A 529 -0.50 22.21 -1.63
N VAL A 530 -0.57 23.09 -0.63
CA VAL A 530 -0.88 22.74 0.75
C VAL A 530 -2.28 22.12 0.87
N GLU A 531 -3.30 22.76 0.30
CA GLU A 531 -4.68 22.27 0.34
C GLU A 531 -4.83 20.92 -0.37
N LEU A 532 -4.22 20.76 -1.55
CA LEU A 532 -4.22 19.49 -2.28
C LEU A 532 -3.59 18.37 -1.44
N ALA A 533 -2.41 18.64 -0.87
CA ALA A 533 -1.66 17.67 -0.08
C ALA A 533 -2.40 17.31 1.22
N GLN A 534 -2.96 18.28 1.92
CA GLN A 534 -3.75 18.10 3.14
C GLN A 534 -4.99 17.24 2.88
N ARG A 535 -5.74 17.54 1.81
CA ARG A 535 -6.94 16.77 1.41
C ARG A 535 -6.59 15.33 1.05
N PHE A 536 -5.44 15.11 0.43
CA PHE A 536 -4.99 13.79 0.03
C PHE A 536 -4.57 12.92 1.22
N ILE A 537 -3.76 13.49 2.14
CA ILE A 537 -3.23 12.75 3.29
C ILE A 537 -4.29 12.50 4.36
N SER A 538 -5.36 13.31 4.41
CA SER A 538 -6.47 13.13 5.38
C SER A 538 -7.24 11.82 5.23
N LYS A 539 -7.02 11.08 4.14
CA LYS A 539 -7.60 9.74 3.95
C LYS A 539 -6.83 8.63 4.65
N ASN A 540 -5.58 8.86 5.07
CA ASN A 540 -4.84 7.90 5.89
C ASN A 540 -5.48 7.76 7.28
N LYS A 541 -5.45 6.54 7.81
CA LYS A 541 -5.90 6.21 9.16
C LYS A 541 -4.71 6.22 10.13
N GLY A 542 -4.96 6.15 11.44
CA GLY A 542 -3.90 6.07 12.45
C GLY A 542 -2.88 7.22 12.35
N ARG A 543 -3.38 8.46 12.30
CA ARG A 543 -2.57 9.70 12.27
C ARG A 543 -3.14 10.70 13.26
N TYR A 544 -2.33 11.67 13.68
CA TYR A 544 -2.85 12.84 14.39
C TYR A 544 -3.61 13.74 13.41
N THR A 545 -4.75 14.26 13.86
CA THR A 545 -5.42 15.33 13.13
C THR A 545 -4.55 16.58 13.21
N LYS A 546 -4.16 17.10 12.04
CA LYS A 546 -3.37 18.32 11.88
C LYS A 546 -3.94 19.13 10.72
N GLU A 547 -4.06 20.43 10.88
CA GLU A 547 -4.55 21.33 9.82
C GLU A 547 -3.39 22.12 9.20
N MET A 548 -2.83 21.62 8.10
CA MET A 548 -1.75 22.35 7.42
C MET A 548 -2.28 23.60 6.70
N VAL A 549 -1.72 24.76 7.03
CA VAL A 549 -2.10 26.07 6.44
C VAL A 549 -0.90 26.74 5.80
N ALA A 550 -1.04 27.24 4.57
CA ALA A 550 0.02 27.94 3.86
C ALA A 550 0.21 29.38 4.36
N ASP A 551 1.45 29.78 4.62
CA ASP A 551 1.81 31.16 4.99
C ASP A 551 2.22 31.99 3.77
N ARG A 552 2.74 31.35 2.71
CA ARG A 552 3.13 32.00 1.44
C ARG A 552 1.97 32.59 0.63
N GLY A 553 0.74 32.23 0.95
CA GLY A 553 -0.45 32.61 0.18
C GLY A 553 -0.60 31.86 -1.15
N ASN A 554 -1.45 32.41 -2.01
CA ASN A 554 -1.82 31.80 -3.30
C ASN A 554 -0.67 31.82 -4.31
N GLY A 555 -0.55 30.76 -5.10
CA GLY A 555 0.41 30.63 -6.19
C GLY A 555 -0.21 30.02 -7.45
N GLU A 556 0.65 29.44 -8.28
CA GLU A 556 0.23 28.80 -9.54
C GLU A 556 -0.73 27.63 -9.26
N PRO A 557 -1.76 27.41 -10.11
CA PRO A 557 -2.61 26.24 -10.00
C PRO A 557 -1.82 24.95 -10.22
N ILE A 558 -2.26 23.86 -9.59
CA ILE A 558 -1.67 22.55 -9.81
C ILE A 558 -1.92 22.13 -11.25
N GLU A 559 -0.84 21.84 -11.98
CA GLU A 559 -0.91 21.50 -13.40
C GLU A 559 -1.10 19.98 -13.56
N LEU A 560 -2.23 19.57 -14.16
CA LEU A 560 -2.46 18.18 -14.57
C LEU A 560 -2.25 18.05 -16.08
N ILE A 561 -1.17 17.38 -16.49
CA ILE A 561 -0.88 17.10 -17.90
C ILE A 561 -1.50 15.76 -18.29
N ARG A 562 -2.33 15.76 -19.34
CA ARG A 562 -2.88 14.55 -19.95
C ARG A 562 -1.94 14.06 -21.04
N ALA A 563 -1.52 12.81 -20.95
CA ALA A 563 -0.73 12.12 -21.98
C ALA A 563 -1.52 10.91 -22.49
N ALA A 564 -1.52 10.66 -23.79
CA ALA A 564 -2.16 9.49 -24.39
C ALA A 564 -1.38 8.19 -24.12
N SER A 565 -0.08 8.30 -23.88
CA SER A 565 0.79 7.16 -23.57
C SER A 565 1.94 7.56 -22.65
N ARG A 566 2.60 6.56 -22.07
CA ARG A 566 3.83 6.78 -21.28
C ARG A 566 4.96 7.41 -22.09
N LYS A 567 5.07 7.10 -23.39
CA LYS A 567 6.05 7.75 -24.28
C LYS A 567 5.79 9.26 -24.37
N GLU A 568 4.52 9.64 -24.58
CA GLU A 568 4.14 11.06 -24.65
C GLU A 568 4.38 11.79 -23.31
N GLN A 569 4.15 11.13 -22.17
CA GLN A 569 4.54 11.72 -20.87
C GLN A 569 6.02 12.10 -20.85
N TYR A 570 6.91 11.21 -21.31
CA TYR A 570 8.33 11.52 -21.36
C TYR A 570 8.65 12.64 -22.37
N ASP A 571 7.99 12.70 -23.52
CA ASP A 571 8.15 13.80 -24.47
C ASP A 571 7.79 15.15 -23.80
N LYS A 572 6.69 15.20 -23.04
CA LYS A 572 6.30 16.36 -22.24
C LYS A 572 7.31 16.70 -21.15
N LEU A 573 7.88 15.71 -20.48
CA LEU A 573 8.95 15.93 -19.50
C LEU A 573 10.21 16.52 -20.16
N ILE A 574 10.56 16.10 -21.38
CA ILE A 574 11.67 16.69 -22.14
C ILE A 574 11.37 18.13 -22.55
N GLU A 575 10.12 18.45 -22.94
CA GLU A 575 9.70 19.84 -23.18
C GLU A 575 9.87 20.70 -21.92
N ILE A 576 9.38 20.22 -20.77
CA ILE A 576 9.55 20.91 -19.47
C ILE A 576 11.04 21.10 -19.15
N ALA A 577 11.85 20.05 -19.32
CA ALA A 577 13.28 20.10 -19.05
C ALA A 577 14.02 21.09 -19.97
N ARG A 578 13.63 21.19 -21.24
CA ARG A 578 14.24 22.07 -22.24
C ARG A 578 13.93 23.54 -21.99
N TYR A 579 12.69 23.86 -21.61
CA TYR A 579 12.22 25.24 -21.45
C TYR A 579 12.12 25.70 -19.99
N ARG A 580 12.70 24.95 -19.05
CA ARG A 580 12.71 25.31 -17.63
C ARG A 580 13.40 26.66 -17.39
N ASN A 581 12.77 27.50 -16.56
CA ASN A 581 13.29 28.81 -16.15
C ASN A 581 13.56 28.92 -14.64
N ARG A 582 13.48 27.80 -13.94
CA ARG A 582 13.58 27.66 -12.48
C ARG A 582 14.17 26.30 -12.14
N GLU A 583 14.52 26.10 -10.88
CA GLU A 583 14.90 24.79 -10.37
C GLU A 583 13.72 23.81 -10.50
N THR A 584 13.94 22.71 -11.20
CA THR A 584 12.90 21.70 -11.47
C THR A 584 13.38 20.32 -11.04
N ALA A 585 12.55 19.61 -10.28
CA ALA A 585 12.81 18.23 -9.90
C ALA A 585 11.79 17.28 -10.53
N PHE A 586 12.29 16.24 -11.20
CA PHE A 586 11.49 15.09 -11.61
C PHE A 586 11.62 14.03 -10.53
N LEU A 587 10.52 13.85 -9.78
CA LEU A 587 10.45 12.91 -8.69
C LEU A 587 9.68 11.67 -9.12
N PHE A 588 10.26 10.51 -8.84
CA PHE A 588 9.69 9.22 -9.20
C PHE A 588 9.70 8.25 -8.01
N ARG A 589 8.84 7.22 -8.06
CA ARG A 589 8.71 6.23 -6.99
C ARG A 589 9.94 5.35 -6.84
N ASP A 590 10.49 4.87 -7.97
CA ASP A 590 11.60 3.94 -8.03
C ASP A 590 12.62 4.32 -9.11
N ASN A 591 13.80 3.70 -9.05
CA ASN A 591 14.87 4.00 -9.99
C ASN A 591 14.59 3.49 -11.40
N GLU A 592 13.58 2.63 -11.62
CA GLU A 592 13.26 2.13 -12.96
C GLU A 592 12.79 3.29 -13.85
N SER A 593 12.06 4.27 -13.30
CA SER A 593 11.57 5.44 -14.07
C SER A 593 12.69 6.39 -14.49
N SER A 594 13.79 6.40 -13.74
CA SER A 594 14.95 7.22 -14.07
C SER A 594 15.67 6.74 -15.33
N VAL A 595 15.60 5.45 -15.66
CA VAL A 595 16.39 4.85 -16.75
C VAL A 595 16.04 5.46 -18.10
N VAL A 596 14.75 5.56 -18.42
CA VAL A 596 14.26 6.15 -19.67
C VAL A 596 14.52 7.66 -19.68
N LEU A 597 14.31 8.35 -18.55
CA LEU A 597 14.59 9.78 -18.44
C LEU A 597 16.08 10.10 -18.69
N ILE A 598 16.99 9.35 -18.08
CA ILE A 598 18.43 9.49 -18.29
C ILE A 598 18.76 9.33 -19.76
N ASP A 599 18.21 8.29 -20.41
CA ASP A 599 18.41 8.06 -21.83
C ASP A 599 17.98 9.26 -22.67
N LEU A 600 16.75 9.72 -22.49
CA LEU A 600 16.17 10.81 -23.27
C LEU A 600 16.87 12.14 -23.03
N LEU A 601 17.24 12.45 -21.78
CA LEU A 601 17.97 13.69 -21.47
C LEU A 601 19.36 13.69 -22.12
N LEU A 602 20.08 12.57 -22.07
CA LEU A 602 21.38 12.41 -22.74
C LEU A 602 21.25 12.56 -24.26
N ARG A 603 20.22 11.97 -24.89
CA ARG A 603 19.97 12.11 -26.33
C ARG A 603 19.67 13.55 -26.73
N ASN A 604 18.95 14.27 -25.87
CA ASN A 604 18.55 15.66 -26.11
C ASN A 604 19.62 16.68 -25.67
N GLY A 605 20.79 16.24 -25.19
CA GLY A 605 21.85 17.12 -24.70
C GLY A 605 21.44 17.95 -23.48
N ILE A 606 20.47 17.48 -22.70
CA ILE A 606 19.96 18.20 -21.53
C ILE A 606 20.78 17.79 -20.31
N SER A 607 21.37 18.77 -19.65
CA SER A 607 22.12 18.62 -18.40
C SER A 607 21.19 18.34 -17.23
N PHE A 608 21.57 17.40 -16.36
CA PHE A 608 20.80 17.04 -15.16
C PHE A 608 21.71 16.55 -14.04
N LYS A 609 21.20 16.67 -12.81
CA LYS A 609 21.78 16.10 -11.60
C LYS A 609 21.02 14.82 -11.22
N LEU A 610 21.72 13.71 -11.15
CA LEU A 610 21.17 12.42 -10.72
C LEU A 610 21.71 12.05 -9.35
N LYS A 611 20.81 11.92 -8.38
CA LYS A 611 21.18 11.41 -7.06
C LYS A 611 21.48 9.91 -7.16
N LYS A 612 22.70 9.52 -6.75
CA LYS A 612 23.19 8.14 -6.86
C LYS A 612 22.25 7.15 -6.15
N PRO A 613 21.69 6.16 -6.87
CA PRO A 613 20.82 5.17 -6.25
C PRO A 613 21.61 4.04 -5.58
N GLU A 614 21.09 3.51 -4.46
CA GLU A 614 21.65 2.33 -3.78
C GLU A 614 21.42 1.04 -4.59
N MET A 615 20.20 0.86 -5.12
CA MET A 615 19.82 -0.23 -6.02
C MET A 615 19.63 0.30 -7.43
N ASN A 616 20.15 -0.41 -8.43
CA ASN A 616 20.00 0.00 -9.84
C ASN A 616 19.22 -1.06 -10.65
N PHE A 617 18.56 -0.58 -11.70
CA PHE A 617 17.72 -1.38 -12.60
C PHE A 617 18.49 -2.52 -13.28
N PHE A 618 19.70 -2.25 -13.79
CA PHE A 618 20.52 -3.24 -14.49
C PHE A 618 21.11 -4.32 -13.57
N GLY A 619 21.16 -4.07 -12.27
CA GLY A 619 21.61 -4.99 -11.23
C GLY A 619 20.57 -6.02 -10.80
N MET A 620 19.32 -5.90 -11.28
CA MET A 620 18.25 -6.86 -10.97
C MET A 620 18.52 -8.20 -11.67
N ARG A 621 18.28 -9.33 -10.98
CA ARG A 621 18.51 -10.68 -11.53
C ARG A 621 17.80 -10.88 -12.88
N THR A 622 16.55 -10.42 -12.99
CA THR A 622 15.78 -10.49 -14.23
C THR A 622 16.45 -9.77 -15.39
N ILE A 623 16.82 -8.50 -15.19
CA ILE A 623 17.46 -7.70 -16.23
C ILE A 623 18.84 -8.23 -16.57
N LYS A 624 19.63 -8.62 -15.57
CA LYS A 624 20.96 -9.18 -15.80
C LYS A 624 20.91 -10.45 -16.63
N ARG A 625 19.99 -11.37 -16.34
CA ARG A 625 19.81 -12.61 -17.13
C ARG A 625 19.41 -12.32 -18.57
N ILE A 626 18.50 -11.36 -18.79
CA ILE A 626 18.09 -10.93 -20.13
C ILE A 626 19.31 -10.36 -20.87
N LEU A 627 20.03 -9.40 -20.29
CA LEU A 627 21.22 -8.79 -20.89
C LEU A 627 22.32 -9.83 -21.18
N ASP A 628 22.57 -10.77 -20.28
CA ASP A 628 23.54 -11.84 -20.49
C ASP A 628 23.12 -12.83 -21.59
N CYS A 629 21.81 -13.03 -21.77
CA CYS A 629 21.27 -13.78 -22.91
C CYS A 629 21.47 -13.00 -24.22
N LEU A 630 21.13 -11.70 -24.23
CA LEU A 630 21.28 -10.82 -25.39
C LEU A 630 22.73 -10.75 -25.89
N LYS A 631 23.72 -10.67 -24.99
CA LYS A 631 25.15 -10.69 -25.35
C LYS A 631 25.58 -11.90 -26.18
N ARG A 632 24.80 -13.01 -26.16
CA ARG A 632 25.07 -14.27 -26.87
C ARG A 632 24.28 -14.42 -28.18
N LEU A 633 23.43 -13.45 -28.53
CA LEU A 633 22.64 -13.45 -29.76
C LEU A 633 23.40 -12.78 -30.92
N ASN A 634 22.81 -12.80 -32.12
CA ASN A 634 23.33 -12.08 -33.27
C ASN A 634 23.19 -10.56 -33.06
N TRP A 635 24.30 -9.83 -33.13
CA TRP A 635 24.33 -8.40 -32.83
C TRP A 635 23.73 -7.50 -33.93
N ALA A 636 23.49 -8.04 -35.12
CA ALA A 636 22.86 -7.33 -36.24
C ALA A 636 21.33 -7.32 -36.16
N GLU A 637 20.74 -8.00 -35.18
CA GLU A 637 19.30 -8.18 -35.09
C GLU A 637 18.58 -6.96 -34.51
N ASN A 638 17.27 -6.88 -34.76
CA ASN A 638 16.39 -5.91 -34.12
C ASN A 638 16.40 -6.13 -32.59
N PRO A 639 16.70 -5.09 -31.78
CA PRO A 639 16.87 -5.24 -30.34
C PRO A 639 15.56 -5.54 -29.61
N VAL A 640 14.40 -5.08 -30.10
CA VAL A 640 13.09 -5.33 -29.48
C VAL A 640 12.72 -6.81 -29.58
N ASP A 641 12.83 -7.38 -30.78
CA ASP A 641 12.57 -8.82 -31.00
C ASP A 641 13.54 -9.71 -30.22
N ALA A 642 14.80 -9.28 -30.13
CA ALA A 642 15.83 -9.96 -29.35
C ALA A 642 15.51 -9.98 -27.84
N ILE A 643 14.97 -8.88 -27.29
CA ILE A 643 14.53 -8.80 -25.89
C ILE A 643 13.41 -9.81 -25.63
N ASP A 644 12.41 -9.88 -26.51
CA ASP A 644 11.28 -10.81 -26.34
C ASP A 644 11.73 -12.27 -26.33
N ARG A 645 12.61 -12.66 -27.27
CA ARG A 645 13.17 -14.01 -27.28
C ARG A 645 14.06 -14.29 -26.08
N ALA A 646 14.88 -13.32 -25.66
CA ALA A 646 15.74 -13.47 -24.49
C ALA A 646 14.92 -13.66 -23.20
N TYR A 647 13.82 -12.91 -23.06
CA TYR A 647 12.90 -13.07 -21.94
C TYR A 647 12.21 -14.44 -21.96
N ALA A 648 11.58 -14.82 -23.08
CA ALA A 648 10.90 -16.10 -23.22
C ALA A 648 11.83 -17.29 -22.91
N LYS A 649 13.11 -17.19 -23.30
CA LYS A 649 14.14 -18.18 -22.99
C LYS A 649 14.54 -18.19 -21.50
N CYS A 650 14.66 -17.02 -20.87
CA CYS A 650 15.05 -16.92 -19.47
C CYS A 650 13.91 -17.29 -18.50
N TYR A 651 12.67 -17.04 -18.91
CA TYR A 651 11.45 -17.13 -18.11
C TYR A 651 10.32 -17.82 -18.88
N PRO A 652 10.48 -19.12 -19.23
CA PRO A 652 9.46 -19.83 -19.99
C PRO A 652 8.15 -19.91 -19.20
N GLY A 653 7.03 -19.68 -19.88
CA GLY A 653 5.69 -19.72 -19.29
C GLY A 653 5.29 -18.50 -18.46
N ARG A 654 6.13 -17.45 -18.38
CA ARG A 654 5.73 -16.16 -17.81
C ARG A 654 5.14 -15.26 -18.90
N ASP A 655 4.10 -14.52 -18.52
CA ASP A 655 3.44 -13.55 -19.38
C ASP A 655 4.37 -12.35 -19.66
N LEU A 656 4.73 -12.18 -20.94
CA LEU A 656 5.62 -11.13 -21.44
C LEU A 656 5.05 -9.72 -21.22
N GLU A 657 3.72 -9.56 -21.22
CA GLU A 657 3.08 -8.25 -21.20
C GLU A 657 2.95 -7.63 -19.80
N ARG A 658 3.29 -8.38 -18.73
CA ARG A 658 3.08 -7.94 -17.34
C ARG A 658 4.33 -7.47 -16.60
N ASP A 659 5.52 -7.59 -17.17
CA ASP A 659 6.75 -7.11 -16.51
C ASP A 659 7.10 -5.70 -16.99
N SER A 660 6.78 -4.69 -16.16
CA SER A 660 7.08 -3.26 -16.42
C SER A 660 8.56 -2.98 -16.74
N ARG A 661 9.47 -3.89 -16.38
CA ARG A 661 10.90 -3.78 -16.69
C ARG A 661 11.21 -4.05 -18.15
N LEU A 662 10.45 -4.95 -18.77
CA LEU A 662 10.57 -5.20 -20.21
C LEU A 662 10.15 -3.97 -20.99
N GLU A 663 9.09 -3.28 -20.54
CA GLU A 663 8.66 -2.02 -21.14
C GLU A 663 9.83 -1.01 -21.16
N VAL A 664 10.54 -0.84 -20.04
CA VAL A 664 11.73 0.03 -19.97
C VAL A 664 12.82 -0.40 -20.97
N LEU A 665 13.17 -1.69 -21.02
CA LEU A 665 14.18 -2.18 -21.98
C LEU A 665 13.73 -1.97 -23.44
N LYS A 666 12.45 -2.21 -23.73
CA LYS A 666 11.88 -2.03 -25.07
C LYS A 666 11.86 -0.56 -25.49
N MET A 667 11.57 0.36 -24.58
CA MET A 667 11.63 1.81 -24.85
C MET A 667 13.06 2.27 -25.16
N LEU A 668 14.06 1.74 -24.46
CA LEU A 668 15.46 1.99 -24.80
C LEU A 668 15.84 1.38 -26.17
N ALA A 669 15.38 0.16 -26.43
CA ALA A 669 15.67 -0.59 -27.66
C ALA A 669 15.00 0.00 -28.90
N SER A 670 13.81 0.60 -28.77
CA SER A 670 13.09 1.19 -29.92
C SER A 670 13.82 2.38 -30.55
N GLU A 671 14.73 3.00 -29.82
CA GLU A 671 15.56 4.12 -30.28
C GLU A 671 16.91 3.66 -30.86
N GLU A 672 17.08 2.36 -31.10
CA GLU A 672 18.33 1.72 -31.51
C GLU A 672 18.15 0.84 -32.75
N ASN A 673 19.12 0.91 -33.67
CA ASN A 673 19.01 0.24 -34.97
C ASN A 673 19.33 -1.26 -34.91
N ASN A 674 20.16 -1.68 -33.96
CA ASN A 674 20.58 -3.06 -33.82
C ASN A 674 20.98 -3.38 -32.37
N LEU A 675 21.13 -4.66 -32.07
CA LEU A 675 21.47 -5.13 -30.72
C LEU A 675 22.82 -4.61 -30.22
N LYS A 676 23.81 -4.39 -31.09
CA LYS A 676 25.09 -3.80 -30.67
C LYS A 676 24.91 -2.38 -30.13
N SER A 677 24.25 -1.51 -30.88
CA SER A 677 24.05 -0.12 -30.47
C SER A 677 23.20 -0.02 -29.19
N PHE A 678 22.21 -0.91 -29.05
CA PHE A 678 21.45 -1.06 -27.80
C PHE A 678 22.31 -1.45 -26.59
N LEU A 679 23.18 -2.46 -26.72
CA LEU A 679 24.06 -2.88 -25.62
C LEU A 679 25.08 -1.80 -25.25
N ASP A 680 25.63 -1.10 -26.24
CA ASP A 680 26.52 0.05 -26.02
C ASP A 680 25.77 1.16 -25.28
N ARG A 681 24.51 1.41 -25.64
CA ARG A 681 23.67 2.42 -24.99
C ARG A 681 23.34 2.07 -23.54
N VAL A 682 22.97 0.81 -23.27
CA VAL A 682 22.76 0.31 -21.90
C VAL A 682 24.01 0.52 -21.04
N ALA A 683 25.21 0.27 -21.58
CA ALA A 683 26.45 0.47 -20.85
C ALA A 683 26.69 1.95 -20.48
N VAL A 684 26.34 2.89 -21.37
CA VAL A 684 26.40 4.33 -21.08
C VAL A 684 25.45 4.71 -19.94
N ILE A 685 24.19 4.28 -20.02
CA ILE A 685 23.18 4.60 -19.00
C ILE A 685 23.57 3.98 -17.66
N GLU A 686 24.03 2.73 -17.64
CA GLU A 686 24.48 2.04 -16.43
C GLU A 686 25.65 2.79 -15.77
N ASN A 687 26.59 3.31 -16.57
CA ASN A 687 27.71 4.10 -16.06
C ASN A 687 27.25 5.41 -15.39
N VAL A 688 26.29 6.12 -15.98
CA VAL A 688 25.69 7.33 -15.40
C VAL A 688 24.97 7.01 -14.10
N ILE A 689 24.17 5.94 -14.06
CA ILE A 689 23.47 5.53 -12.84
C ILE A 689 24.47 5.17 -11.72
N ARG A 690 25.57 4.49 -12.07
CA ARG A 690 26.57 4.03 -11.09
C ARG A 690 27.40 5.19 -10.50
N ASN A 691 27.77 6.15 -11.33
CA ASN A 691 28.65 7.25 -10.93
C ASN A 691 27.86 8.49 -10.46
N GLY A 692 26.57 8.57 -10.78
CA GLY A 692 25.78 9.79 -10.63
C GLY A 692 26.07 10.78 -11.76
N SER A 693 25.36 11.90 -11.74
CA SER A 693 25.69 13.08 -12.54
C SER A 693 25.54 14.32 -11.68
N ASP A 694 26.46 15.27 -11.83
CA ASP A 694 26.40 16.57 -11.19
C ASP A 694 26.35 17.64 -12.27
N ALA A 695 25.26 18.41 -12.29
CA ALA A 695 25.12 19.61 -13.10
C ALA A 695 25.21 20.83 -12.18
N SER A 696 26.05 21.81 -12.54
CA SER A 696 26.25 23.05 -11.78
C SER A 696 25.58 24.25 -12.46
N GLU A 697 24.31 24.11 -12.82
CA GLU A 697 23.51 25.17 -13.47
C GLU A 697 22.57 25.84 -12.47
N ALA A 698 22.32 27.15 -12.64
CA ALA A 698 21.44 27.93 -11.76
C ALA A 698 19.98 27.40 -11.76
N ASN A 699 19.52 26.85 -12.89
CA ASN A 699 18.23 26.18 -13.03
C ASN A 699 18.47 24.67 -13.22
N ALA A 700 19.11 24.02 -12.24
CA ALA A 700 19.43 22.60 -12.35
C ALA A 700 18.14 21.77 -12.52
N LEU A 701 18.19 20.77 -13.41
CA LEU A 701 17.20 19.69 -13.46
C LEU A 701 17.65 18.58 -12.52
N ILE A 702 16.83 18.23 -11.54
CA ILE A 702 17.13 17.18 -10.56
C ILE A 702 16.31 15.92 -10.88
N LEU A 703 16.99 14.79 -10.99
CA LEU A 703 16.38 13.47 -11.01
C LEU A 703 16.60 12.79 -9.65
N SER A 704 15.50 12.44 -8.98
CA SER A 704 15.57 11.80 -7.68
C SER A 704 14.36 10.91 -7.41
N THR A 705 14.57 9.82 -6.67
CA THR A 705 13.44 9.17 -6.02
C THR A 705 12.83 10.08 -4.96
N ILE A 706 11.54 9.90 -4.68
CA ILE A 706 10.86 10.67 -3.64
C ILE A 706 11.52 10.42 -2.26
N HIS A 707 11.87 9.18 -1.96
CA HIS A 707 12.63 8.81 -0.75
C HIS A 707 13.92 9.61 -0.57
N SER A 708 14.65 9.84 -1.67
CA SER A 708 15.90 10.58 -1.64
C SER A 708 15.70 12.09 -1.63
N SER A 709 14.48 12.57 -1.92
CA SER A 709 14.11 13.99 -1.88
C SER A 709 13.62 14.46 -0.51
N LYS A 710 13.41 13.53 0.45
CA LYS A 710 13.00 13.90 1.81
C LYS A 710 14.01 14.87 2.43
N GLY A 711 13.48 15.90 3.11
CA GLY A 711 14.26 17.01 3.66
C GLY A 711 14.65 18.09 2.65
N LEU A 712 14.56 17.83 1.35
CA LEU A 712 14.82 18.80 0.29
C LEU A 712 13.54 19.55 -0.12
N GLU A 713 13.69 20.56 -0.96
CA GLU A 713 12.62 21.39 -1.48
C GLU A 713 13.05 22.00 -2.83
N TYR A 714 12.11 22.14 -3.76
CA TYR A 714 12.38 22.60 -5.13
C TYR A 714 11.33 23.62 -5.56
N ASP A 715 11.70 24.54 -6.47
CA ASP A 715 10.75 25.52 -6.99
C ASP A 715 9.57 24.85 -7.72
N HIS A 716 9.90 23.95 -8.64
CA HIS A 716 8.94 23.16 -9.44
C HIS A 716 9.19 21.65 -9.29
N VAL A 717 8.13 20.90 -8.99
CA VAL A 717 8.17 19.44 -8.93
C VAL A 717 7.25 18.83 -9.97
N CYS A 718 7.76 17.83 -10.71
CA CYS A 718 6.98 16.95 -11.56
C CYS A 718 6.97 15.55 -10.93
N LEU A 719 5.78 15.00 -10.62
CA LEU A 719 5.66 13.60 -10.21
C LEU A 719 5.51 12.71 -11.45
N VAL A 720 6.50 11.85 -11.68
CA VAL A 720 6.62 11.03 -12.91
C VAL A 720 6.05 9.63 -12.69
N ASP A 721 5.45 9.05 -13.75
CA ASP A 721 4.90 7.69 -13.76
C ASP A 721 3.87 7.45 -12.62
N VAL A 722 2.96 8.40 -12.38
CA VAL A 722 1.90 8.29 -11.36
C VAL A 722 0.72 7.46 -11.87
N TYR A 723 0.89 6.13 -11.90
CA TYR A 723 -0.16 5.18 -12.28
C TYR A 723 -0.04 3.86 -11.50
N ASP A 724 -1.15 3.13 -11.41
CA ASP A 724 -1.29 1.93 -10.59
C ASP A 724 -0.29 0.85 -10.99
N GLY A 725 0.33 0.24 -10.00
CA GLY A 725 1.37 -0.76 -10.16
C GLY A 725 2.79 -0.17 -10.21
N ARG A 726 2.92 1.15 -10.38
CA ARG A 726 4.18 1.89 -10.31
C ARG A 726 4.17 2.95 -9.21
N PHE A 727 3.15 3.81 -9.15
CA PHE A 727 2.93 4.72 -8.03
C PHE A 727 1.42 5.02 -7.85
N PRO A 728 0.72 4.26 -6.97
CA PRO A 728 1.25 3.33 -5.98
C PRO A 728 1.91 2.07 -6.57
N SER A 729 2.98 1.60 -5.92
CA SER A 729 3.71 0.39 -6.31
C SER A 729 2.84 -0.86 -6.11
N SER A 730 2.90 -1.79 -7.08
CA SER A 730 2.30 -3.14 -6.94
C SER A 730 3.08 -4.04 -5.97
N LYS A 731 4.34 -3.70 -5.71
CA LYS A 731 5.19 -4.37 -4.72
C LYS A 731 5.09 -3.60 -3.42
N THR A 732 4.35 -4.16 -2.47
CA THR A 732 4.23 -3.59 -1.13
C THR A 732 5.48 -3.91 -0.33
N ASN A 733 5.80 -3.05 0.63
CA ASN A 733 6.87 -3.30 1.58
C ASN A 733 6.34 -4.27 2.65
N PRO A 734 6.92 -5.47 2.84
CA PRO A 734 6.38 -6.42 3.82
C PRO A 734 6.39 -5.86 5.25
N PHE A 735 7.27 -4.91 5.54
CA PHE A 735 7.39 -4.25 6.83
C PHE A 735 6.44 -3.07 7.02
N SER A 736 5.69 -2.68 5.99
CA SER A 736 4.66 -1.63 6.06
C SER A 736 3.29 -2.18 6.44
N HIS A 737 3.12 -3.50 6.39
CA HIS A 737 1.85 -4.14 6.72
C HIS A 737 1.55 -4.08 8.21
N SER A 738 0.30 -3.77 8.53
CA SER A 738 -0.22 -3.87 9.89
C SER A 738 -1.66 -4.37 9.84
N LYS A 739 -2.24 -4.73 10.99
CA LYS A 739 -3.68 -5.10 11.07
C LYS A 739 -4.57 -3.99 10.49
N ASP A 740 -4.16 -2.73 10.63
CA ASP A 740 -4.90 -1.54 10.19
C ASP A 740 -4.49 -1.04 8.79
N ASP A 741 -3.43 -1.60 8.21
CA ASP A 741 -2.97 -1.36 6.83
C ASP A 741 -2.44 -2.65 6.18
N PRO A 742 -3.31 -3.63 5.88
CA PRO A 742 -2.86 -4.89 5.29
C PRO A 742 -2.31 -4.71 3.87
N SER A 743 -2.71 -3.66 3.15
CA SER A 743 -2.25 -3.38 1.79
C SER A 743 -0.94 -2.60 1.74
N GLY A 744 -0.50 -1.97 2.84
CA GLY A 744 0.65 -1.05 2.81
C GLY A 744 0.37 0.24 2.03
N GLU A 745 -0.89 0.53 1.71
CA GLU A 745 -1.29 1.69 0.91
C GLU A 745 -1.00 2.99 1.66
N GLN A 746 -1.05 2.99 3.00
CA GLN A 746 -0.87 4.21 3.76
C GLN A 746 0.57 4.72 3.66
N GLU A 747 1.58 3.85 3.58
CA GLU A 747 2.98 4.27 3.35
C GLU A 747 3.15 4.84 1.93
N GLU A 748 2.56 4.23 0.90
CA GLU A 748 2.60 4.78 -0.47
C GLU A 748 1.89 6.14 -0.56
N ARG A 749 0.80 6.33 0.19
CA ARG A 749 0.11 7.63 0.30
C ARG A 749 0.98 8.68 0.97
N ARG A 750 1.66 8.34 2.07
CA ARG A 750 2.65 9.22 2.72
C ARG A 750 3.75 9.59 1.74
N LEU A 751 4.22 8.64 0.93
CA LEU A 751 5.24 8.90 -0.07
C LEU A 751 4.76 9.91 -1.14
N PHE A 752 3.54 9.75 -1.64
CA PHE A 752 2.96 10.71 -2.59
C PHE A 752 2.78 12.10 -1.95
N TYR A 753 2.32 12.15 -0.70
CA TYR A 753 2.27 13.37 0.11
C TYR A 753 3.64 14.05 0.28
N VAL A 754 4.70 13.28 0.58
CA VAL A 754 6.07 13.81 0.65
C VAL A 754 6.48 14.40 -0.69
N GLY A 755 6.19 13.71 -1.80
CA GLY A 755 6.48 14.16 -3.17
C GLY A 755 5.84 15.51 -3.50
N MET A 756 4.53 15.67 -3.21
CA MET A 756 3.82 16.94 -3.43
C MET A 756 4.42 18.08 -2.57
N THR A 757 4.69 17.81 -1.29
CA THR A 757 5.18 18.82 -0.33
C THR A 757 6.67 19.17 -0.47
N ARG A 758 7.34 18.64 -1.50
CA ARG A 758 8.66 19.13 -1.93
C ARG A 758 8.55 20.38 -2.79
N ALA A 759 7.41 20.62 -3.42
CA ALA A 759 7.18 21.76 -4.31
C ALA A 759 6.98 23.06 -3.51
N LYS A 760 7.66 24.13 -3.92
CA LYS A 760 7.45 25.48 -3.37
C LYS A 760 6.36 26.23 -4.12
N ASN A 761 6.50 26.36 -5.44
CA ASN A 761 5.69 27.27 -6.24
C ASN A 761 4.86 26.57 -7.31
N LYS A 762 5.38 25.48 -7.91
CA LYS A 762 4.70 24.75 -8.97
C LYS A 762 4.73 23.23 -8.74
N LEU A 763 3.58 22.58 -8.91
CA LEU A 763 3.45 21.12 -8.90
C LEU A 763 2.78 20.68 -10.21
N THR A 764 3.42 19.76 -10.91
CA THR A 764 2.90 19.13 -12.13
C THR A 764 2.67 17.64 -11.90
N LEU A 765 1.45 17.19 -12.19
CA LEU A 765 1.00 15.81 -12.14
C LEU A 765 0.67 15.32 -13.55
N PHE A 766 0.70 14.01 -13.77
CA PHE A 766 0.42 13.41 -15.06
C PHE A 766 -0.70 12.37 -14.94
N SER A 767 -1.61 12.40 -15.92
CA SER A 767 -2.59 11.34 -16.18
C SER A 767 -2.24 10.71 -17.52
N ILE A 768 -2.16 9.38 -17.57
CA ILE A 768 -1.83 8.65 -18.80
C ILE A 768 -3.08 7.86 -19.24
N ALA A 769 -3.60 8.13 -20.43
CA ALA A 769 -4.90 7.65 -20.88
C ALA A 769 -5.03 6.11 -20.90
N ASP A 770 -3.95 5.38 -21.17
CA ASP A 770 -3.91 3.92 -21.19
C ASP A 770 -3.48 3.30 -19.85
N LYS A 771 -3.17 4.10 -18.83
CA LYS A 771 -2.74 3.64 -17.50
C LYS A 771 -3.54 4.32 -16.38
N ARG A 772 -4.36 3.53 -15.70
CA ARG A 772 -5.17 4.02 -14.57
C ARG A 772 -4.30 4.46 -13.39
N SER A 773 -4.77 5.46 -12.65
CA SER A 773 -4.11 5.96 -11.44
C SER A 773 -5.14 6.30 -10.37
N VAL A 774 -5.23 5.48 -9.32
CA VAL A 774 -6.16 5.70 -8.21
C VAL A 774 -5.91 7.06 -7.55
N TYR A 775 -4.65 7.47 -7.39
CA TYR A 775 -4.31 8.76 -6.78
C TYR A 775 -4.73 9.94 -7.64
N ILE A 776 -4.50 9.91 -8.96
CA ILE A 776 -4.94 11.01 -9.84
C ILE A 776 -6.47 11.07 -9.92
N GLU A 777 -7.15 9.92 -10.02
CA GLU A 777 -8.62 9.85 -10.02
C GLU A 777 -9.26 10.32 -8.71
N GLU A 778 -8.57 10.17 -7.59
CA GLU A 778 -9.02 10.69 -6.29
C GLU A 778 -8.88 12.23 -6.24
N LEU A 779 -7.78 12.76 -6.79
CA LEU A 779 -7.52 14.20 -6.80
C LEU A 779 -8.38 14.96 -7.83
N TYR A 780 -8.72 14.29 -8.94
CA TYR A 780 -9.42 14.84 -10.11
C TYR A 780 -10.56 13.89 -10.56
N PRO A 781 -11.78 14.05 -10.01
CA PRO A 781 -12.93 13.20 -10.32
C PRO A 781 -13.31 13.15 -11.82
N GLU A 782 -13.00 14.20 -12.58
CA GLU A 782 -13.18 14.24 -14.02
C GLU A 782 -12.33 13.20 -14.77
N VAL A 783 -11.10 12.94 -14.30
CA VAL A 783 -10.23 11.87 -14.84
C VAL A 783 -10.89 10.51 -14.63
N ARG A 784 -11.49 10.30 -13.45
CA ARG A 784 -12.19 9.05 -13.12
C ARG A 784 -13.34 8.81 -14.09
N ALA A 785 -14.16 9.83 -14.33
CA ALA A 785 -15.29 9.73 -15.25
C ALA A 785 -14.84 9.39 -16.69
N GLU A 786 -13.74 9.99 -17.16
CA GLU A 786 -13.14 9.70 -18.47
C GLU A 786 -12.65 8.26 -18.59
N HIS A 787 -11.91 7.76 -17.59
CA HIS A 787 -11.43 6.38 -17.56
C HIS A 787 -12.59 5.38 -17.49
N GLU A 788 -13.59 5.63 -16.66
CA GLU A 788 -14.79 4.80 -16.57
C GLU A 788 -15.55 4.75 -17.91
N ALA A 789 -15.65 5.87 -18.62
CA ALA A 789 -16.26 5.93 -19.94
C ALA A 789 -15.44 5.13 -20.98
N MET A 790 -14.12 5.23 -20.93
CA MET A 790 -13.22 4.49 -21.82
C MET A 790 -13.31 2.98 -21.59
N GLU A 791 -13.34 2.52 -20.34
CA GLU A 791 -13.49 1.11 -19.99
C GLU A 791 -14.86 0.55 -20.40
N ARG A 792 -15.94 1.33 -20.24
CA ARG A 792 -17.26 0.94 -20.76
C ARG A 792 -17.23 0.76 -22.28
N LYS A 793 -16.55 1.66 -23.00
CA LYS A 793 -16.40 1.57 -24.46
C LYS A 793 -15.59 0.34 -24.87
N LYS A 794 -14.44 0.08 -24.22
CA LYS A 794 -13.62 -1.13 -24.47
C LYS A 794 -14.40 -2.41 -24.19
N ALA A 795 -15.14 -2.47 -23.08
CA ALA A 795 -15.97 -3.62 -22.74
C ALA A 795 -17.09 -3.85 -23.78
N GLU A 796 -17.69 -2.78 -24.31
CA GLU A 796 -18.67 -2.87 -25.39
C GLU A 796 -18.04 -3.37 -26.71
N GLU A 797 -16.86 -2.86 -27.07
CA GLU A 797 -16.09 -3.32 -28.25
C GLU A 797 -15.68 -4.79 -28.12
N GLU A 798 -15.19 -5.21 -26.94
CA GLU A 798 -14.84 -6.61 -26.68
C GLU A 798 -16.08 -7.52 -26.73
N ARG A 799 -17.22 -7.06 -26.21
CA ARG A 799 -18.50 -7.78 -26.32
C ARG A 799 -18.91 -7.97 -27.78
N LYS A 800 -18.84 -6.91 -28.59
CA LYS A 800 -19.13 -6.96 -30.04
C LYS A 800 -18.17 -7.92 -30.76
N ARG A 801 -16.88 -7.88 -30.42
CA ARG A 801 -15.87 -8.79 -30.97
C ARG A 801 -16.16 -10.26 -30.62
N ARG A 802 -16.44 -10.57 -29.35
CA ARG A 802 -16.80 -11.93 -28.91
C ARG A 802 -18.09 -12.43 -29.59
N GLU A 803 -19.05 -11.55 -29.81
CA GLU A 803 -20.28 -11.87 -30.54
C GLU A 803 -20.00 -12.17 -32.03
N ALA A 804 -19.16 -11.37 -32.68
CA ALA A 804 -18.71 -11.61 -34.05
C ALA A 804 -17.92 -12.93 -34.18
N GLU A 805 -17.00 -13.20 -33.26
CA GLU A 805 -16.23 -14.46 -33.20
C GLU A 805 -17.17 -15.67 -33.03
N ARG A 806 -18.19 -15.58 -32.15
CA ARG A 806 -19.21 -16.62 -31.98
C ARG A 806 -20.03 -16.84 -33.25
N LEU A 807 -20.43 -15.77 -33.94
CA LEU A 807 -21.19 -15.86 -35.18
C LEU A 807 -20.34 -16.49 -36.30
N GLN A 808 -19.06 -16.17 -36.36
CA GLN A 808 -18.11 -16.75 -37.31
C GLN A 808 -17.90 -18.25 -37.06
N GLN A 809 -17.66 -18.65 -35.81
CA GLN A 809 -17.56 -20.06 -35.43
C GLN A 809 -18.85 -20.84 -35.76
N LYS A 810 -20.02 -20.21 -35.57
CA LYS A 810 -21.30 -20.81 -35.96
C LYS A 810 -21.40 -21.00 -37.48
N LYS A 811 -21.03 -20.00 -38.28
CA LYS A 811 -20.98 -20.10 -39.75
C LYS A 811 -20.03 -21.21 -40.22
N GLU A 812 -18.82 -21.27 -39.67
CA GLU A 812 -17.84 -22.32 -39.99
C GLU A 812 -18.36 -23.72 -39.63
N LYS A 813 -19.02 -23.86 -38.48
CA LYS A 813 -19.65 -25.11 -38.06
C LYS A 813 -20.82 -25.51 -38.97
N ASP A 814 -21.66 -24.56 -39.37
CA ASP A 814 -22.78 -24.79 -40.28
C ASP A 814 -22.28 -25.15 -41.70
N GLU A 815 -21.22 -24.50 -42.19
CA GLU A 815 -20.57 -24.86 -43.47
C GLU A 815 -19.93 -26.25 -43.41
N ARG A 816 -19.22 -26.57 -42.32
CA ARG A 816 -18.67 -27.91 -42.11
C ARG A 816 -19.76 -28.96 -42.12
N ARG A 817 -20.88 -28.72 -41.40
CA ARG A 817 -22.03 -29.62 -41.39
C ARG A 817 -22.64 -29.80 -42.78
N LYS A 818 -22.72 -28.73 -43.59
CA LYS A 818 -23.16 -28.82 -44.99
C LYS A 818 -22.22 -29.68 -45.85
N ARG A 819 -20.90 -29.54 -45.69
CA ARG A 819 -19.91 -30.38 -46.40
C ARG A 819 -20.03 -31.84 -45.99
N GLU A 820 -20.12 -32.13 -44.70
CA GLU A 820 -20.32 -33.49 -44.18
C GLU A 820 -21.63 -34.11 -44.69
N LEU A 821 -22.71 -33.32 -44.80
CA LEU A 821 -23.98 -33.80 -45.37
C LEU A 821 -23.88 -34.11 -46.88
N GLU A 822 -23.15 -33.29 -47.63
CA GLU A 822 -22.94 -33.47 -49.06
C GLU A 822 -22.01 -34.66 -49.36
N GLU A 823 -20.93 -34.83 -48.57
CA GLU A 823 -20.08 -36.02 -48.63
C GLU A 823 -20.87 -37.28 -48.32
N TRP A 824 -21.72 -37.24 -47.30
CA TRP A 824 -22.62 -38.35 -46.98
C TRP A 824 -23.60 -38.62 -48.14
N ARG A 825 -24.19 -37.59 -48.75
CA ARG A 825 -25.08 -37.72 -49.91
C ARG A 825 -24.38 -38.40 -51.08
N ILE A 826 -23.16 -37.97 -51.43
CA ILE A 826 -22.35 -38.55 -52.50
C ILE A 826 -22.01 -40.02 -52.20
N ALA A 827 -21.59 -40.32 -50.97
CA ALA A 827 -21.28 -41.69 -50.55
C ALA A 827 -22.52 -42.59 -50.60
N HIS A 828 -23.68 -42.07 -50.19
CA HIS A 828 -24.95 -42.78 -50.22
C HIS A 828 -25.42 -43.05 -51.65
N GLU A 829 -25.34 -42.07 -52.55
CA GLU A 829 -25.64 -42.27 -53.99
C GLU A 829 -24.69 -43.30 -54.63
N LYS A 830 -23.41 -43.32 -54.23
CA LYS A 830 -22.45 -44.32 -54.69
C LYS A 830 -22.81 -45.72 -54.22
N LEU A 831 -23.18 -45.88 -52.95
CA LEU A 831 -23.66 -47.16 -52.39
C LEU A 831 -24.90 -47.66 -53.14
N ILE A 832 -25.88 -46.78 -53.38
CA ILE A 832 -27.08 -47.14 -54.17
C ILE A 832 -26.68 -47.63 -55.56
N ARG A 833 -25.79 -46.94 -56.26
CA ARG A 833 -25.30 -47.38 -57.59
C ARG A 833 -24.58 -48.73 -57.53
N GLU A 834 -23.72 -48.93 -56.54
CA GLU A 834 -23.00 -50.20 -56.33
C GLU A 834 -23.97 -51.36 -56.01
N GLU A 835 -25.08 -51.08 -55.32
CA GLU A 835 -26.11 -52.04 -54.98
C GLU A 835 -27.01 -52.37 -56.19
N GLU A 836 -27.40 -51.35 -56.97
CA GLU A 836 -28.09 -51.53 -58.26
C GLU A 836 -27.24 -52.31 -59.27
N GLU A 837 -25.93 -52.05 -59.32
CA GLU A 837 -25.00 -52.76 -60.20
C GLU A 837 -24.79 -54.20 -59.75
N ARG A 838 -24.66 -54.46 -58.44
CA ARG A 838 -24.66 -55.82 -57.88
C ARG A 838 -25.93 -56.58 -58.28
N ARG A 839 -27.09 -55.95 -58.13
CA ARG A 839 -28.39 -56.54 -58.45
C ARG A 839 -28.51 -56.82 -59.95
N ARG A 840 -28.00 -55.95 -60.82
CA ARG A 840 -27.89 -56.21 -62.27
C ARG A 840 -27.00 -57.41 -62.57
N ILE A 841 -25.82 -57.49 -61.95
CA ILE A 841 -24.89 -58.62 -62.13
C ILE A 841 -25.52 -59.93 -61.68
N GLU A 842 -26.22 -59.95 -60.54
CA GLU A 842 -26.95 -61.12 -60.04
C GLU A 842 -28.08 -61.55 -60.99
N GLU A 843 -28.86 -60.60 -61.52
CA GLU A 843 -29.88 -60.88 -62.53
C GLU A 843 -29.27 -61.45 -63.83
N GLU A 844 -28.13 -60.93 -64.26
CA GLU A 844 -27.41 -61.40 -65.45
C GLU A 844 -26.81 -62.81 -65.24
N GLN A 845 -26.26 -63.08 -64.06
CA GLN A 845 -25.77 -64.40 -63.67
C GLN A 845 -26.92 -65.41 -63.57
N ALA A 846 -28.07 -65.02 -63.04
CA ALA A 846 -29.27 -65.87 -62.98
C ALA A 846 -29.80 -66.21 -64.39
N LYS A 847 -29.78 -65.23 -65.32
CA LYS A 847 -30.11 -65.47 -66.75
C LYS A 847 -29.14 -66.44 -67.41
N ARG A 848 -27.82 -66.24 -67.23
CA ARG A 848 -26.78 -67.15 -67.77
C ARG A 848 -26.90 -68.56 -67.20
N LYS A 849 -27.24 -68.71 -65.92
CA LYS A 849 -27.43 -70.02 -65.27
C LYS A 849 -28.65 -70.77 -65.85
N LYS A 850 -29.78 -70.07 -66.06
CA LYS A 850 -30.95 -70.63 -66.75
C LYS A 850 -30.65 -71.03 -68.19
N GLU A 851 -29.84 -70.26 -68.91
CA GLU A 851 -29.46 -70.55 -70.29
C GLU A 851 -28.50 -71.75 -70.40
N GLN A 852 -27.55 -71.89 -69.46
CA GLN A 852 -26.70 -73.07 -69.35
C GLN A 852 -27.48 -74.34 -68.98
N GLU A 853 -28.48 -74.25 -68.11
CA GLU A 853 -29.39 -75.37 -67.80
C GLU A 853 -30.19 -75.77 -69.04
N ARG A 854 -30.73 -74.80 -69.79
CA ARG A 854 -31.45 -75.05 -71.05
C ARG A 854 -30.56 -75.74 -72.10
N LEU A 855 -29.31 -75.30 -72.25
CA LEU A 855 -28.33 -75.91 -73.15
C LEU A 855 -27.91 -77.33 -72.72
N LYS A 856 -27.85 -77.61 -71.41
CA LYS A 856 -27.60 -78.95 -70.88
C LYS A 856 -28.77 -79.90 -71.17
N GLU A 857 -30.01 -79.45 -71.01
CA GLU A 857 -31.19 -80.25 -71.37
C GLU A 857 -31.29 -80.49 -72.89
N GLU A 858 -30.95 -79.49 -73.71
CA GLU A 858 -30.96 -79.62 -75.16
C GLU A 858 -29.88 -80.59 -75.68
N ASN A 859 -28.67 -80.55 -75.10
CA ASN A 859 -27.61 -81.51 -75.43
C ASN A 859 -27.93 -82.94 -74.97
N LYS A 860 -28.61 -83.10 -73.82
CA LYS A 860 -29.08 -84.42 -73.36
C LYS A 860 -30.13 -85.00 -74.32
N ARG A 861 -31.10 -84.19 -74.76
CA ARG A 861 -32.08 -84.59 -75.79
C ARG A 861 -31.43 -85.01 -77.11
N LYS A 862 -30.41 -84.28 -77.58
CA LYS A 862 -29.68 -84.63 -78.82
C LYS A 862 -28.87 -85.92 -78.71
N GLN A 863 -28.32 -86.25 -77.52
CA GLN A 863 -27.66 -87.54 -77.28
C GLN A 863 -28.64 -88.70 -77.24
N ASP A 864 -29.81 -88.52 -76.60
CA ASP A 864 -30.85 -89.54 -76.50
C ASP A 864 -31.49 -89.85 -77.89
N GLU A 865 -31.67 -88.85 -78.75
CA GLU A 865 -32.15 -89.04 -80.12
C GLU A 865 -31.13 -89.74 -81.04
N ALA A 866 -29.82 -89.44 -80.89
CA ALA A 866 -28.77 -90.09 -81.66
C ALA A 866 -28.63 -91.58 -81.29
N ALA A 867 -28.75 -91.94 -80.00
CA ALA A 867 -28.74 -93.33 -79.57
C ALA A 867 -29.94 -94.13 -80.11
N CYS A 868 -31.12 -93.49 -80.18
CA CYS A 868 -32.33 -94.10 -80.74
C CYS A 868 -32.23 -94.33 -82.26
N HIS A 869 -31.61 -93.39 -82.99
CA HIS A 869 -31.35 -93.53 -84.43
C HIS A 869 -30.44 -94.73 -84.74
N GLU A 870 -29.39 -94.95 -83.93
CA GLU A 870 -28.44 -96.03 -84.16
C GLU A 870 -29.05 -97.42 -83.84
N GLU A 871 -29.92 -97.52 -82.82
CA GLU A 871 -30.70 -98.74 -82.56
C GLU A 871 -31.62 -99.11 -83.75
N ILE A 872 -32.28 -98.11 -84.35
CA ILE A 872 -33.18 -98.34 -85.49
C ILE A 872 -32.41 -98.75 -86.76
N LYS A 873 -31.21 -98.21 -86.93
CA LYS A 873 -30.31 -98.56 -88.04
C LYS A 873 -30.02 -100.06 -88.09
N ILE A 874 -29.76 -100.66 -86.92
CA ILE A 874 -29.49 -102.09 -86.76
C ILE A 874 -30.73 -102.92 -87.17
N ILE A 875 -31.95 -102.49 -86.81
CA ILE A 875 -33.19 -103.23 -87.09
C ILE A 875 -33.53 -103.25 -88.60
N ILE A 876 -33.28 -102.16 -89.32
CA ILE A 876 -33.64 -102.04 -90.74
C ILE A 876 -32.63 -102.75 -91.67
N ASP A 877 -31.36 -102.87 -91.27
CA ASP A 877 -30.37 -103.58 -92.10
C ASP A 877 -30.57 -105.11 -92.13
N ASP A 878 -31.36 -105.69 -91.21
CA ASP A 878 -31.66 -107.14 -91.14
C ASP A 878 -32.87 -107.57 -92.01
N GLN A 879 -32.93 -107.06 -93.25
CA GLN A 879 -33.91 -107.37 -94.31
C GLN A 879 -35.35 -106.83 -94.13
N SER A 880 -35.56 -105.77 -93.33
CA SER A 880 -36.84 -105.04 -93.29
C SER A 880 -36.68 -103.56 -93.67
N THR A 881 -37.45 -103.04 -94.63
CA THR A 881 -37.33 -101.63 -95.09
C THR A 881 -37.95 -100.60 -94.13
N VAL A 882 -38.53 -101.05 -93.03
CA VAL A 882 -39.29 -100.25 -92.06
C VAL A 882 -39.08 -100.80 -90.65
N ALA A 883 -38.79 -99.93 -89.68
CA ALA A 883 -38.76 -100.26 -88.26
C ALA A 883 -39.53 -99.23 -87.42
N TYR A 884 -39.84 -99.56 -86.16
CA TYR A 884 -40.48 -98.66 -85.22
C TYR A 884 -39.61 -98.48 -83.99
N ASP A 885 -39.47 -97.24 -83.49
CA ASP A 885 -38.73 -96.97 -82.27
C ASP A 885 -39.55 -97.28 -81.00
N ARG A 886 -38.90 -97.24 -79.83
CA ARG A 886 -39.56 -97.49 -78.52
C ARG A 886 -40.69 -96.51 -78.19
N SER A 887 -40.75 -95.36 -78.88
CA SER A 887 -41.85 -94.39 -78.77
C SER A 887 -42.98 -94.63 -79.78
N GLY A 888 -42.88 -95.69 -80.59
CA GLY A 888 -43.87 -96.09 -81.60
C GLY A 888 -43.75 -95.33 -82.92
N ARG A 889 -42.72 -94.49 -83.12
CA ARG A 889 -42.54 -93.75 -84.37
C ARG A 889 -41.96 -94.66 -85.45
N ARG A 890 -42.48 -94.51 -86.67
CA ARG A 890 -42.10 -95.33 -87.82
C ARG A 890 -40.88 -94.73 -88.52
N TRP A 891 -39.85 -95.54 -88.73
CA TRP A 891 -38.64 -95.24 -89.47
C TRP A 891 -38.60 -96.06 -90.76
N VAL A 892 -38.14 -95.46 -91.86
CA VAL A 892 -38.14 -96.04 -93.20
C VAL A 892 -36.78 -95.80 -93.86
N LYS A 893 -36.23 -96.82 -94.54
CA LYS A 893 -35.01 -96.68 -95.35
C LYS A 893 -35.36 -96.08 -96.70
N CYS A 894 -34.72 -94.99 -97.06
CA CYS A 894 -34.85 -94.39 -98.38
C CYS A 894 -34.17 -95.30 -99.41
N GLU A 895 -34.91 -95.80 -100.39
CA GLU A 895 -34.41 -96.64 -101.49
C GLU A 895 -33.38 -95.89 -102.37
N ARG A 896 -33.38 -94.56 -102.36
CA ARG A 896 -32.47 -93.76 -103.21
C ARG A 896 -31.10 -93.48 -102.57
N CYS A 897 -31.08 -93.04 -101.31
CA CYS A 897 -29.83 -92.71 -100.62
C CYS A 897 -29.41 -93.75 -99.58
N GLY A 898 -30.27 -94.73 -99.28
CA GLY A 898 -30.04 -95.69 -98.20
C GLY A 898 -30.19 -95.12 -96.80
N GLU A 899 -30.41 -93.80 -96.62
CA GLU A 899 -30.57 -93.19 -95.29
C GLU A 899 -31.90 -93.61 -94.65
N ILE A 900 -31.84 -93.92 -93.36
CA ILE A 900 -32.98 -94.29 -92.54
C ILE A 900 -33.53 -93.01 -91.90
N LYS A 901 -34.78 -92.67 -92.20
CA LYS A 901 -35.44 -91.45 -91.71
C LYS A 901 -36.81 -91.75 -91.15
N LEU A 902 -37.32 -90.88 -90.28
CA LEU A 902 -38.71 -90.97 -89.82
C LEU A 902 -39.65 -90.91 -91.03
N ALA A 903 -40.72 -91.71 -91.02
CA ALA A 903 -41.68 -91.80 -92.13
C ALA A 903 -42.31 -90.44 -92.49
N GLU A 904 -42.40 -89.53 -91.52
CA GLU A 904 -42.88 -88.15 -91.68
C GLU A 904 -41.96 -87.31 -92.60
N GLU A 905 -40.67 -87.64 -92.65
CA GLU A 905 -39.67 -87.00 -93.50
C GLU A 905 -39.69 -87.52 -94.94
N PHE A 906 -40.61 -88.41 -95.30
CA PHE A 906 -40.85 -88.80 -96.68
C PHE A 906 -41.97 -87.96 -97.32
N ALA A 907 -41.85 -87.67 -98.61
CA ALA A 907 -42.70 -86.70 -99.32
C ALA A 907 -43.94 -87.37 -99.92
N TRP A 908 -45.10 -87.36 -99.26
CA TRP A 908 -46.36 -87.85 -99.85
C TRP A 908 -46.73 -87.05 -101.12
N TYR A 909 -46.84 -87.71 -102.27
CA TYR A 909 -47.26 -87.12 -103.55
C TYR A 909 -48.53 -87.80 -104.09
N GLY A 910 -49.68 -87.09 -104.08
CA GLY A 910 -50.84 -87.28 -104.96
C GLY A 910 -51.95 -88.30 -104.58
N GLY A 911 -53.16 -87.79 -104.28
CA GLY A 911 -54.47 -88.47 -104.46
C GLY A 911 -54.89 -89.54 -103.43
N GLN A 912 -56.20 -89.65 -103.14
CA GLN A 912 -56.77 -90.56 -102.14
C GLN A 912 -56.40 -92.04 -102.38
N GLY A 913 -55.75 -92.66 -101.39
CA GLY A 913 -55.83 -94.11 -101.15
C GLY A 913 -54.84 -95.03 -101.89
N LYS A 914 -53.51 -94.84 -101.71
CA LYS A 914 -52.52 -95.86 -101.24
C LYS A 914 -51.07 -95.39 -101.42
N SER A 915 -50.21 -95.96 -100.56
CA SER A 915 -48.79 -95.70 -100.30
C SER A 915 -47.83 -96.09 -101.42
N ASN A 916 -46.73 -95.34 -101.57
CA ASN A 916 -45.36 -95.87 -101.61
C ASN A 916 -44.35 -94.72 -101.50
N LEU A 917 -43.68 -94.61 -100.35
CA LEU A 917 -42.59 -93.65 -100.13
C LEU A 917 -41.26 -94.37 -99.97
N GLY A 918 -40.78 -94.88 -101.10
CA GLY A 918 -39.42 -95.40 -101.23
C GLY A 918 -38.35 -94.29 -101.23
N VAL A 919 -38.69 -93.00 -101.21
CA VAL A 919 -37.70 -91.90 -101.33
C VAL A 919 -37.99 -90.75 -100.35
N CYS A 920 -37.01 -90.36 -99.53
CA CYS A 920 -37.16 -89.31 -98.51
C CYS A 920 -37.32 -87.90 -99.12
N ARG A 921 -37.88 -86.93 -98.38
CA ARG A 921 -38.12 -85.54 -98.85
C ARG A 921 -36.86 -84.88 -99.39
N ASP A 922 -35.71 -85.10 -98.78
CA ASP A 922 -34.46 -84.50 -99.25
C ASP A 922 -34.05 -85.07 -100.62
N CYS A 923 -34.21 -86.37 -100.82
CA CYS A 923 -33.96 -87.03 -102.10
C CYS A 923 -35.04 -86.72 -103.14
N SER A 924 -36.27 -86.41 -102.72
CA SER A 924 -37.34 -85.95 -103.61
C SER A 924 -37.10 -84.50 -104.06
N ARG A 925 -36.48 -83.65 -103.22
CA ARG A 925 -36.13 -82.25 -103.55
C ARG A 925 -34.88 -82.12 -104.43
N LYS A 926 -33.93 -83.06 -104.37
CA LYS A 926 -32.70 -83.09 -105.22
C LYS A 926 -32.90 -83.62 -106.65
N LYS A 927 -34.12 -83.55 -107.18
CA LYS A 927 -34.41 -83.66 -108.63
C LYS A 927 -35.07 -82.35 -109.10
N HIS A 928 -34.35 -81.26 -108.87
CA HIS A 928 -33.88 -80.39 -109.94
C HIS A 928 -32.36 -80.33 -109.87
#